data_AF-A0A4U2EN62-F1
#
_entry.id   AF-A0A4U2EN62-F1
#
_cell.length_a   1.000
_cell.length_b   1.000
_cell.length_c   1.000
_cell.angle_alpha   90.00
_cell.angle_beta   90.00
_cell.angle_gamma   90.00
#
_symmetry.space_group_name_H-M   'P 1'
#
loop_
_entity.id
_entity.type
_entity.pdbx_description
1 polymer ?
#
loop_
_entity_poly.entity_id
_entity_poly.type
_entity_poly.pdbx_seq_one_letter_code
_entity_poly.pdbx_strand_id
1 'polypeptide(L)'
;MTARETVVPVLLEKVYKLIQDKLDLAHRPLVTQLAQHLFSNVSHDDLTQRNESDLYGAVVSLWHHINEKKADEISVRVFNPTVSRQGWQSTHTIVEIVVPDSPFLVDSVKMALTRLDLSSHLMLHNPTQISRSDKGSVVGVSNNEGAFQSLFHIEVDRLSSKAEMTALKTELLDIFTDTGLVVNDWLQMVERLEEVTNQVEQQKETIPVDGQRFDETLAFLRWLGEHNFTFMGYKEYDLVSVNGDTELQPTKEQGLGLFANSDRVRNVKLSEFSDSARLEAKKPYVLIVTKGNTASRIHRPAYNDYIGIKKFDKNGKVIGEHRFTGLYTSAVYNQTVESIPLVREKVERILDASGYRQGSYSYKALHNILENYPRDELLQAREEELLEVGTGVVQMQDRDLLRLFVRKDPFGRFFSCMVYVTKDRYNTELRRQTQRILKQYFGCEEEVEFTTYFSESPLARTHYIVRVDNNNMDVDVKTIEQNLMEVSSTWDDRLSESIVANFGESKGLPLSKEYMRAFPRSYKEDMMPGSAVADIERLEALSEDNKLGMLFYRPQEEAADSKAVRLKLFYHSDEPIHLSDVMPMLENFGLRVIGESPYEVRKTNGVTYWILDFSMLHKSDKTIDLREARDLFQQAFAAIWAGELDSDGFNRLVLGAGLSGREISILRAYARYMRQVGFPFSQQYIEDTLSHYPDLAKGLVSLFGKRFDPKLKGSAKGQQDLIKKITEQLDHVESLDDDRIIRRYMEMITATLRTNYYQLDDNKQSKPWLALKMRPSEIPDIPAPVPAFEIFVYAPDIEGVHLRGGKVARGGLRWSDRQEDFRTEILGLVKAQQVKNTVIVPVGAKGGFVCKRQHMMSGRDEIFAEGQRCYKRFIRALLDVSDNIIEGEVIPPKSVVRHDEDDPYLVVAADKGTATFSDLANSVSDEYNFWLGDAFASGGSNGYDHKAMGITAKGGWESVKRHFREMGINCQTTDFTAIGVGDMAGDVFGNGMLLSKHIR
;
A
#
# COMPACT_ATOMS: atom_id res chain seq x y z
N MET A 1 42.57 -35.87 27.64
CA MET A 1 41.34 -35.08 27.82
C MET A 1 40.36 -35.97 28.55
N THR A 2 40.01 -35.62 29.78
CA THR A 2 38.99 -36.30 30.58
C THR A 2 37.63 -36.09 29.92
N ALA A 3 36.94 -37.17 29.58
CA ALA A 3 35.58 -37.13 29.06
C ALA A 3 34.71 -36.36 30.05
N ARG A 4 34.09 -35.26 29.61
CA ARG A 4 33.05 -34.57 30.39
C ARG A 4 31.95 -35.59 30.65
N GLU A 5 31.64 -35.87 31.91
CA GLU A 5 30.44 -36.61 32.28
C GLU A 5 29.24 -35.93 31.63
N THR A 6 28.60 -36.62 30.69
CA THR A 6 27.35 -36.18 30.08
C THR A 6 26.31 -36.11 31.18
N VAL A 7 25.94 -34.90 31.61
CA VAL A 7 24.88 -34.67 32.59
C VAL A 7 23.58 -35.21 31.99
N VAL A 8 23.12 -36.33 32.53
CA VAL A 8 21.85 -36.95 32.14
C VAL A 8 20.72 -36.01 32.61
N PRO A 9 19.83 -35.55 31.71
CA PRO A 9 18.72 -34.71 32.11
C PRO A 9 17.82 -35.46 33.11
N VAL A 10 17.37 -34.75 34.16
CA VAL A 10 16.56 -35.30 35.28
C VAL A 10 15.33 -36.07 34.80
N LEU A 11 14.76 -35.70 33.64
CA LEU A 11 13.66 -36.41 33.01
C LEU A 11 14.01 -37.86 32.66
N LEU A 12 15.20 -38.12 32.09
CA LEU A 12 15.65 -39.47 31.74
C LEU A 12 15.94 -40.30 32.98
N GLU A 13 16.47 -39.69 34.05
CA GLU A 13 16.64 -40.38 35.35
C GLU A 13 15.29 -40.87 35.90
N LYS A 14 14.23 -40.05 35.79
CA LYS A 14 12.88 -40.47 36.17
C LYS A 14 12.36 -41.62 35.29
N VAL A 15 12.62 -41.59 33.97
CA VAL A 15 12.25 -42.69 33.06
C VAL A 15 12.96 -43.98 33.44
N TYR A 16 14.28 -43.94 33.70
CA TYR A 16 15.04 -45.12 34.14
C TYR A 16 14.55 -45.64 35.49
N LYS A 17 14.17 -44.76 36.42
CA LYS A 17 13.56 -45.15 37.68
C LYS A 17 12.20 -45.82 37.48
N LEU A 18 11.35 -45.31 36.58
CA LEU A 18 10.07 -45.94 36.23
C LEU A 18 10.26 -47.35 35.63
N ILE A 19 11.31 -47.55 34.82
CA ILE A 19 11.69 -48.89 34.31
C ILE A 19 12.05 -49.82 35.47
N GLN A 20 12.84 -49.35 36.44
CA GLN A 20 13.22 -50.17 37.60
C GLN A 20 12.05 -50.48 38.53
N ASP A 21 11.10 -49.56 38.68
CA ASP A 21 9.96 -49.69 39.61
C ASP A 21 8.84 -50.58 39.03
N LYS A 22 8.55 -50.50 37.72
CA LYS A 22 7.37 -51.12 37.11
C LYS A 22 7.58 -52.43 36.34
N LEU A 23 8.79 -52.71 35.83
CA LEU A 23 9.07 -53.95 35.07
C LEU A 23 9.50 -55.12 35.97
N ASP A 24 9.28 -56.34 35.48
CA ASP A 24 9.74 -57.57 36.13
C ASP A 24 11.27 -57.64 36.22
N LEU A 25 11.78 -58.22 37.31
CA LEU A 25 13.23 -58.30 37.62
C LEU A 25 14.08 -58.83 36.47
N ALA A 26 13.56 -59.76 35.66
CA ALA A 26 14.26 -60.36 34.53
C ALA A 26 14.47 -59.39 33.34
N HIS A 27 13.61 -58.39 33.16
CA HIS A 27 13.64 -57.47 32.01
C HIS A 27 14.25 -56.10 32.33
N ARG A 28 14.30 -55.70 33.60
CA ARG A 28 14.86 -54.41 34.05
C ARG A 28 16.22 -54.06 33.44
N PRO A 29 17.26 -54.92 33.49
CA PRO A 29 18.57 -54.55 32.95
C PRO A 29 18.54 -54.35 31.42
N LEU A 30 17.84 -55.22 30.69
CA LEU A 30 17.76 -55.18 29.23
C LEU A 30 16.97 -53.96 28.71
N VAL A 31 15.84 -53.64 29.35
CA VAL A 31 15.03 -52.47 28.97
C VAL A 31 15.74 -51.16 29.34
N THR A 32 16.48 -51.14 30.45
CA THR A 32 17.29 -49.97 30.83
C THR A 32 18.41 -49.73 29.83
N GLN A 33 19.11 -50.79 29.39
CA GLN A 33 20.13 -50.71 28.35
C GLN A 33 19.54 -50.22 27.01
N LEU A 34 18.37 -50.75 26.63
CA LEU A 34 17.66 -50.29 25.43
C LEU A 34 17.30 -48.80 25.52
N ALA A 35 16.76 -48.34 26.66
CA ALA A 35 16.39 -46.95 26.88
C ALA A 35 17.62 -46.02 26.79
N GLN A 36 18.72 -46.40 27.44
CA GLN A 36 19.99 -45.65 27.39
C GLN A 36 20.53 -45.56 25.96
N HIS A 37 20.44 -46.66 25.20
CA HIS A 37 20.89 -46.70 23.82
C HIS A 37 20.03 -45.81 22.91
N LEU A 38 18.69 -45.87 23.04
CA LEU A 38 17.77 -45.06 22.25
C LEU A 38 17.87 -43.56 22.53
N PHE A 39 18.06 -43.17 23.80
CA PHE A 39 18.14 -41.77 24.19
C PHE A 39 19.55 -41.16 24.11
N SER A 40 20.57 -41.96 23.76
CA SER A 40 21.97 -41.51 23.71
C SER A 40 22.24 -40.34 22.77
N ASN A 41 21.47 -40.23 21.68
CA ASN A 41 21.64 -39.22 20.64
C ASN A 41 20.52 -38.16 20.60
N VAL A 42 19.66 -38.10 21.63
CA VAL A 42 18.55 -37.13 21.68
C VAL A 42 19.02 -35.81 22.27
N SER A 43 18.68 -34.67 21.64
CA SER A 43 19.00 -33.35 22.17
C SER A 43 18.22 -33.04 23.45
N HIS A 44 18.85 -32.33 24.39
CA HIS A 44 18.19 -31.86 25.61
C HIS A 44 16.95 -31.00 25.32
N ASP A 45 16.96 -30.22 24.24
CA ASP A 45 15.84 -29.37 23.85
C ASP A 45 14.58 -30.19 23.50
N ASP A 46 14.72 -31.33 22.83
CA ASP A 46 13.60 -32.23 22.49
C ASP A 46 12.94 -32.86 23.72
N LEU A 47 13.66 -32.89 24.85
CA LEU A 47 13.19 -33.46 26.12
C LEU A 47 12.44 -32.43 26.98
N THR A 48 12.58 -31.12 26.73
CA THR A 48 12.04 -30.07 27.63
C THR A 48 10.51 -30.00 27.70
N GLN A 49 9.81 -30.38 26.63
CA GLN A 49 8.34 -30.35 26.56
C GLN A 49 7.68 -31.73 26.76
N ARG A 50 8.45 -32.73 27.20
CA ARG A 50 8.00 -34.14 27.27
C ARG A 50 7.80 -34.62 28.70
N ASN A 51 6.89 -35.57 28.86
CA ASN A 51 6.58 -36.20 30.15
C ASN A 51 7.31 -37.54 30.31
N GLU A 52 7.68 -37.88 31.54
CA GLU A 52 8.34 -39.15 31.88
C GLU A 52 7.46 -40.38 31.57
N SER A 53 6.13 -40.26 31.64
CA SER A 53 5.19 -41.35 31.35
C SER A 53 5.20 -41.77 29.88
N ASP A 54 5.34 -40.81 28.98
CA ASP A 54 5.17 -41.01 27.55
C ASP A 54 6.45 -41.60 26.96
N LEU A 55 7.61 -41.11 27.41
CA LEU A 55 8.92 -41.68 27.10
C LEU A 55 9.08 -43.11 27.66
N TYR A 56 8.59 -43.37 28.87
CA TYR A 56 8.52 -44.72 29.43
C TYR A 56 7.62 -45.64 28.58
N GLY A 57 6.43 -45.17 28.20
CA GLY A 57 5.50 -45.90 27.34
C GLY A 57 6.09 -46.23 25.97
N ALA A 58 6.81 -45.29 25.35
CA ALA A 58 7.50 -45.48 24.08
C ALA A 58 8.56 -46.60 24.14
N VAL A 59 9.44 -46.58 25.15
CA VAL A 59 10.48 -47.60 25.32
C VAL A 59 9.88 -48.99 25.55
N VAL A 60 8.86 -49.09 26.40
CA VAL A 60 8.23 -50.38 26.73
C VAL A 60 7.44 -50.92 25.55
N SER A 61 6.73 -50.06 24.82
CA SER A 61 6.01 -50.44 23.59
C SER A 61 6.97 -51.00 22.54
N LEU A 62 8.10 -50.32 22.31
CA LEU A 62 9.15 -50.79 21.41
C LEU A 62 9.79 -52.10 21.90
N TRP A 63 10.03 -52.25 23.21
CA TRP A 63 10.53 -53.50 23.80
C TRP A 63 9.60 -54.70 23.57
N HIS A 64 8.29 -54.51 23.74
CA HIS A 64 7.31 -55.54 23.39
C HIS A 64 7.34 -55.83 21.89
N HIS A 65 7.46 -54.79 21.06
CA HIS A 65 7.52 -54.98 19.63
C HIS A 65 8.70 -55.87 19.19
N ILE A 66 9.89 -55.64 19.76
CA ILE A 66 11.11 -56.42 19.49
C ILE A 66 10.93 -57.89 19.90
N ASN A 67 10.29 -58.16 21.05
CA ASN A 67 10.14 -59.53 21.56
C ASN A 67 9.12 -60.37 20.78
N GLU A 68 8.12 -59.73 20.16
CA GLU A 68 7.12 -60.43 19.34
C GLU A 68 7.64 -60.88 17.97
N LYS A 69 8.75 -60.31 17.51
CA LYS A 69 9.24 -60.47 16.13
C LYS A 69 10.56 -61.21 16.07
N LYS A 70 10.79 -61.89 14.94
CA LYS A 70 12.05 -62.57 14.64
C LYS A 70 13.11 -61.56 14.17
N ALA A 71 14.38 -61.97 14.21
CA ALA A 71 15.50 -61.07 13.89
C ALA A 71 15.52 -60.62 12.41
N ASP A 72 14.98 -61.45 11.53
CA ASP A 72 14.95 -61.31 10.06
C ASP A 72 13.65 -60.68 9.51
N GLU A 73 12.65 -60.44 10.36
CA GLU A 73 11.34 -59.95 9.93
C GLU A 73 11.31 -58.41 9.86
N ILE A 74 10.81 -57.86 8.75
CA ILE A 74 10.49 -56.43 8.62
C ILE A 74 9.12 -56.19 9.24
N SER A 75 9.04 -55.34 10.27
CA SER A 75 7.77 -55.02 10.91
C SER A 75 7.59 -53.52 11.14
N VAL A 76 6.39 -53.04 10.76
CA VAL A 76 5.95 -51.65 10.95
C VAL A 76 4.61 -51.64 11.70
N ARG A 77 4.52 -50.87 12.77
CA ARG A 77 3.29 -50.57 13.51
C ARG A 77 2.97 -49.08 13.41
N VAL A 78 1.74 -48.76 13.07
CA VAL A 78 1.22 -47.37 13.07
C VAL A 78 -0.03 -47.35 13.93
N PHE A 79 -0.02 -46.59 15.03
CA PHE A 79 -1.14 -46.53 15.96
C PHE A 79 -1.18 -45.25 16.78
N ASN A 80 -2.37 -44.93 17.29
CA ASN A 80 -2.58 -43.86 18.27
C ASN A 80 -2.69 -44.49 19.66
N PRO A 81 -1.72 -44.29 20.57
CA PRO A 81 -1.77 -44.86 21.91
C PRO A 81 -2.88 -44.21 22.73
N THR A 82 -3.70 -45.06 23.37
CA THR A 82 -4.72 -44.65 24.33
C THR A 82 -4.54 -45.41 25.63
N VAL A 83 -4.74 -44.75 26.77
CA VAL A 83 -4.55 -45.36 28.11
C VAL A 83 -5.29 -46.69 28.26
N SER A 84 -6.51 -46.80 27.71
CA SER A 84 -7.35 -48.00 27.78
C SER A 84 -6.85 -49.20 26.96
N ARG A 85 -5.96 -49.01 25.99
CA ARG A 85 -5.46 -50.07 25.09
C ARG A 85 -3.98 -50.35 25.25
N GLN A 86 -3.16 -49.31 25.44
CA GLN A 86 -1.70 -49.44 25.52
C GLN A 86 -1.13 -48.98 26.87
N GLY A 87 -1.95 -48.46 27.79
CA GLY A 87 -1.49 -48.02 29.12
C GLY A 87 -0.80 -46.65 29.15
N TRP A 88 -0.71 -45.97 28.01
CA TRP A 88 -0.18 -44.61 27.87
C TRP A 88 -0.92 -43.85 26.74
N GLN A 89 -0.73 -42.53 26.67
CA GLN A 89 -1.35 -41.69 25.64
C GLN A 89 -0.31 -40.78 24.99
N SER A 90 -0.54 -40.43 23.72
CA SER A 90 0.23 -39.43 23.00
C SER A 90 -0.73 -38.54 22.22
N THR A 91 -0.35 -37.27 22.06
CA THR A 91 -1.03 -36.33 21.16
C THR A 91 -0.73 -36.62 19.68
N HIS A 92 0.22 -37.51 19.39
CA HIS A 92 0.72 -37.85 18.06
C HIS A 92 0.40 -39.29 17.65
N THR A 93 0.51 -39.57 16.34
CA THR A 93 0.49 -40.95 15.83
C THR A 93 1.89 -41.54 15.96
N ILE A 94 1.98 -42.76 16.48
CA ILE A 94 3.24 -43.46 16.71
C ILE A 94 3.50 -44.44 15.58
N VAL A 95 4.71 -44.38 15.02
CA VAL A 95 5.24 -45.35 14.07
C VAL A 95 6.42 -46.07 14.72
N GLU A 96 6.27 -47.37 14.95
CA GLU A 96 7.35 -48.23 15.43
C GLU A 96 7.81 -49.15 14.31
N ILE A 97 9.12 -49.25 14.13
CA ILE A 97 9.73 -50.03 13.06
C ILE A 97 10.84 -50.88 13.66
N VAL A 98 10.80 -52.18 13.35
CA VAL A 98 11.87 -53.14 13.69
C VAL A 98 12.26 -53.83 12.40
N VAL A 99 13.49 -53.61 11.96
CA VAL A 99 14.03 -54.16 10.71
C VAL A 99 15.49 -54.60 10.90
N PRO A 100 15.99 -55.57 10.13
CA PRO A 100 17.42 -55.82 10.02
C PRO A 100 18.17 -54.55 9.61
N ASP A 101 19.32 -54.30 10.22
CA ASP A 101 20.10 -53.09 9.93
C ASP A 101 20.66 -53.12 8.51
N SER A 102 20.48 -52.03 7.77
CA SER A 102 20.98 -51.86 6.41
C SER A 102 21.14 -50.37 6.05
N PRO A 103 21.96 -50.04 5.05
CA PRO A 103 22.08 -48.66 4.58
C PRO A 103 20.75 -48.07 4.09
N PHE A 104 20.64 -46.73 4.09
CA PHE A 104 19.53 -45.94 3.55
C PHE A 104 18.18 -45.99 4.28
N LEU A 105 18.05 -46.74 5.38
CA LEU A 105 16.78 -46.86 6.11
C LEU A 105 16.26 -45.51 6.63
N VAL A 106 17.12 -44.73 7.31
CA VAL A 106 16.73 -43.45 7.93
C VAL A 106 16.23 -42.45 6.89
N ASP A 107 16.99 -42.26 5.82
CA ASP A 107 16.66 -41.29 4.77
C ASP A 107 15.36 -41.68 4.05
N SER A 108 15.19 -42.98 3.77
CA SER A 108 14.01 -43.50 3.08
C SER A 108 12.74 -43.34 3.92
N VAL A 109 12.82 -43.51 5.23
CA VAL A 109 11.70 -43.25 6.16
C VAL A 109 11.34 -41.76 6.18
N LYS A 110 12.33 -40.87 6.32
CA LYS A 110 12.09 -39.42 6.31
C LYS A 110 11.42 -38.98 5.02
N MET A 111 11.89 -39.48 3.87
CA MET A 111 11.28 -39.21 2.57
C MET A 111 9.84 -39.69 2.48
N ALA A 112 9.52 -40.86 3.03
CA ALA A 112 8.16 -41.39 3.04
C ALA A 112 7.20 -40.47 3.82
N LEU A 113 7.64 -40.00 4.98
CA LEU A 113 6.87 -39.07 5.81
C LEU A 113 6.63 -37.74 5.08
N THR A 114 7.66 -37.16 4.48
CA THR A 114 7.54 -35.92 3.70
C THR A 114 6.61 -36.07 2.49
N ARG A 115 6.63 -37.21 1.78
CA ARG A 115 5.72 -37.48 0.64
C ARG A 115 4.25 -37.55 1.05
N LEU A 116 3.99 -37.98 2.29
CA LEU A 116 2.64 -38.05 2.85
C LEU A 116 2.25 -36.76 3.60
N ASP A 117 3.05 -35.70 3.49
CA ASP A 117 2.85 -34.40 4.16
C ASP A 117 2.76 -34.54 5.70
N LEU A 118 3.56 -35.46 6.25
CA LEU A 118 3.65 -35.71 7.69
C LEU A 118 4.94 -35.15 8.28
N SER A 119 4.80 -34.30 9.29
CA SER A 119 5.92 -33.81 10.08
C SER A 119 6.34 -34.83 11.13
N SER A 120 7.64 -35.02 11.31
CA SER A 120 8.19 -35.85 12.40
C SER A 120 8.51 -34.96 13.60
N HIS A 121 7.77 -35.16 14.70
CA HIS A 121 7.94 -34.45 15.98
C HIS A 121 9.02 -35.08 16.86
N LEU A 122 9.26 -36.38 16.68
CA LEU A 122 10.36 -37.11 17.29
C LEU A 122 10.72 -38.28 16.38
N MET A 123 12.01 -38.52 16.21
CA MET A 123 12.51 -39.72 15.53
C MET A 123 13.64 -40.31 16.36
N LEU A 124 13.31 -41.29 17.20
CA LEU A 124 14.29 -42.07 17.92
C LEU A 124 14.76 -43.20 17.01
N HIS A 125 16.06 -43.21 16.73
CA HIS A 125 16.68 -44.23 15.90
C HIS A 125 18.10 -44.54 16.38
N ASN A 126 18.39 -45.83 16.53
CA ASN A 126 19.76 -46.28 16.76
C ASN A 126 19.93 -47.73 16.27
N PRO A 127 20.95 -48.05 15.44
CA PRO A 127 21.35 -49.42 15.17
C PRO A 127 21.69 -50.13 16.49
N THR A 128 20.99 -51.21 16.79
CA THR A 128 21.05 -51.89 18.08
C THR A 128 21.42 -53.34 17.85
N GLN A 129 22.47 -53.82 18.52
CA GLN A 129 22.84 -55.23 18.45
C GLN A 129 22.02 -56.03 19.46
N ILE A 130 21.25 -57.01 18.98
CA ILE A 130 20.32 -57.77 19.80
C ILE A 130 20.72 -59.24 19.77
N SER A 131 21.07 -59.79 20.94
CA SER A 131 21.30 -61.21 21.11
C SER A 131 20.04 -61.92 21.57
N ARG A 132 19.73 -63.06 20.96
CA ARG A 132 18.54 -63.86 21.24
C ARG A 132 18.95 -65.28 21.63
N SER A 133 18.21 -65.89 22.54
CA SER A 133 18.33 -67.30 22.90
C SER A 133 17.82 -68.22 21.79
N ASP A 134 18.10 -69.53 21.88
CA ASP A 134 17.58 -70.56 20.96
C ASP A 134 16.04 -70.61 20.88
N LYS A 135 15.35 -70.05 21.88
CA LYS A 135 13.88 -69.93 21.93
C LYS A 135 13.36 -68.61 21.33
N GLY A 136 14.24 -67.76 20.79
CA GLY A 136 13.92 -66.49 20.14
C GLY A 136 13.76 -65.27 21.07
N SER A 137 13.82 -65.46 22.40
CA SER A 137 13.72 -64.38 23.39
C SER A 137 15.02 -63.57 23.47
N VAL A 138 14.91 -62.24 23.63
CA VAL A 138 16.06 -61.33 23.76
C VAL A 138 16.79 -61.58 25.08
N VAL A 139 18.11 -61.81 25.00
CA VAL A 139 19.00 -62.08 26.15
C VAL A 139 20.07 -61.01 26.34
N GLY A 140 20.25 -60.11 25.37
CA GLY A 140 21.19 -58.98 25.45
C GLY A 140 20.85 -57.87 24.46
N VAL A 141 21.14 -56.63 24.86
CA VAL A 141 20.95 -55.41 24.05
C VAL A 141 22.25 -54.61 24.11
N SER A 142 22.83 -54.31 22.95
CA SER A 142 24.07 -53.52 22.81
C SER A 142 25.28 -54.10 23.57
N ASN A 143 25.40 -55.43 23.64
CA ASN A 143 26.49 -56.16 24.32
C ASN A 143 27.63 -56.60 23.38
N ASN A 144 27.77 -55.99 22.19
CA ASN A 144 28.72 -56.39 21.14
C ASN A 144 28.54 -57.81 20.58
N GLU A 145 27.43 -58.49 20.90
CA GLU A 145 27.08 -59.83 20.43
C GLU A 145 25.65 -59.85 19.84
N GLY A 146 25.43 -60.61 18.75
CA GLY A 146 24.13 -60.73 18.07
C GLY A 146 24.05 -60.00 16.72
N ALA A 147 22.86 -60.01 16.12
CA ALA A 147 22.61 -59.34 14.84
C ALA A 147 22.25 -57.86 15.06
N PHE A 148 22.64 -57.01 14.11
CA PHE A 148 22.21 -55.61 14.12
C PHE A 148 20.76 -55.48 13.64
N GLN A 149 19.94 -54.82 14.46
CA GLN A 149 18.59 -54.42 14.12
C GLN A 149 18.45 -52.91 14.24
N SER A 150 17.84 -52.30 13.23
CA SER A 150 17.52 -50.89 13.20
C SER A 150 16.14 -50.68 13.84
N LEU A 151 16.12 -49.98 14.97
CA LEU A 151 14.91 -49.70 15.73
C LEU A 151 14.49 -48.25 15.48
N PHE A 152 13.22 -48.03 15.17
CA PHE A 152 12.65 -46.69 15.07
C PHE A 152 11.43 -46.55 15.98
N HIS A 153 11.36 -45.41 16.65
CA HIS A 153 10.15 -44.91 17.27
C HIS A 153 9.95 -43.47 16.81
N ILE A 154 8.90 -43.24 16.02
CA ILE A 154 8.66 -41.97 15.34
C ILE A 154 7.29 -41.44 15.75
N GLU A 155 7.25 -40.18 16.15
CA GLU A 155 6.02 -39.44 16.39
C GLU A 155 5.73 -38.55 15.19
N VAL A 156 4.56 -38.72 14.59
CA VAL A 156 4.10 -37.95 13.43
C VAL A 156 2.79 -37.22 13.73
N ASP A 157 2.38 -36.33 12.84
CA ASP A 157 1.09 -35.67 12.92
C ASP A 157 -0.05 -36.67 13.15
N ARG A 158 -1.01 -36.28 14.00
CA ARG A 158 -2.05 -37.20 14.45
C ARG A 158 -3.01 -37.55 13.31
N LEU A 159 -2.91 -38.77 12.80
CA LEU A 159 -3.81 -39.33 11.81
C LEU A 159 -5.13 -39.75 12.48
N SER A 160 -6.24 -39.24 11.95
CA SER A 160 -7.59 -39.53 12.47
C SER A 160 -8.21 -40.75 11.78
N SER A 161 -7.85 -41.02 10.52
CA SER A 161 -8.39 -42.13 9.74
C SER A 161 -7.56 -43.40 9.85
N LYS A 162 -8.23 -44.54 10.00
CA LYS A 162 -7.58 -45.86 9.92
C LYS A 162 -7.06 -46.17 8.53
N ALA A 163 -7.65 -45.58 7.48
CA ALA A 163 -7.18 -45.74 6.11
C ALA A 163 -5.81 -45.06 5.92
N GLU A 164 -5.63 -43.84 6.43
CA GLU A 164 -4.35 -43.10 6.39
C GLU A 164 -3.25 -43.85 7.15
N MET A 165 -3.55 -44.34 8.35
CA MET A 165 -2.59 -45.15 9.13
C MET A 165 -2.20 -46.45 8.42
N THR A 166 -3.15 -47.08 7.70
CA THR A 166 -2.87 -48.29 6.92
C THR A 166 -2.04 -47.96 5.68
N ALA A 167 -2.33 -46.85 5.00
CA ALA A 167 -1.56 -46.39 3.85
C ALA A 167 -0.10 -46.07 4.23
N LEU A 168 0.13 -45.35 5.35
CA LEU A 168 1.46 -45.08 5.89
C LEU A 168 2.22 -46.39 6.22
N LYS A 169 1.53 -47.34 6.85
CA LYS A 169 2.11 -48.66 7.15
C LYS A 169 2.54 -49.40 5.88
N THR A 170 1.66 -49.45 4.86
CA THR A 170 1.95 -50.14 3.60
C THR A 170 3.10 -49.47 2.86
N GLU A 171 3.09 -48.14 2.73
CA GLU A 171 4.17 -47.40 2.05
C GLU A 171 5.53 -47.64 2.72
N LEU A 172 5.62 -47.65 4.06
CA LEU A 172 6.87 -47.97 4.76
C LEU A 172 7.32 -49.42 4.54
N LEU A 173 6.41 -50.39 4.58
CA LEU A 173 6.72 -51.80 4.30
C LEU A 173 7.24 -52.01 2.87
N ASP A 174 6.64 -51.34 1.89
CA ASP A 174 7.06 -51.42 0.49
C ASP A 174 8.48 -50.83 0.33
N ILE A 175 8.77 -49.71 0.98
CA ILE A 175 10.10 -49.08 0.96
C ILE A 175 11.17 -49.98 1.58
N PHE A 176 10.89 -50.61 2.72
CA PHE A 176 11.86 -51.53 3.34
C PHE A 176 12.08 -52.78 2.52
N THR A 177 11.03 -53.29 1.87
CA THR A 177 11.14 -54.41 0.94
C THR A 177 12.04 -54.04 -0.25
N ASP A 178 11.79 -52.89 -0.86
CA ASP A 178 12.58 -52.36 -1.96
C ASP A 178 14.04 -52.11 -1.55
N THR A 179 14.28 -51.53 -0.36
CA THR A 179 15.62 -51.29 0.17
C THR A 179 16.37 -52.60 0.38
N GLY A 180 15.71 -53.62 0.93
CA GLY A 180 16.28 -54.95 1.11
C GLY A 180 16.70 -55.59 -0.22
N LEU A 181 15.88 -55.50 -1.26
CA LEU A 181 16.22 -55.99 -2.60
C LEU A 181 17.47 -55.31 -3.16
N VAL A 182 17.55 -53.97 -3.05
CA VAL A 182 18.69 -53.19 -3.54
C VAL A 182 19.99 -53.53 -2.80
N VAL A 183 19.94 -53.60 -1.48
CA VAL A 183 21.14 -53.83 -0.66
C VAL A 183 21.65 -55.27 -0.80
N ASN A 184 20.75 -56.26 -0.87
CA ASN A 184 21.14 -57.66 -0.99
C ASN A 184 21.76 -57.99 -2.36
N ASP A 185 21.22 -57.40 -3.44
CA ASP A 185 21.71 -57.65 -4.80
C ASP A 185 22.80 -56.65 -5.25
N TRP A 186 23.20 -55.71 -4.39
CA TRP A 186 24.18 -54.68 -4.70
C TRP A 186 25.45 -55.24 -5.32
N LEU A 187 26.08 -56.20 -4.66
CA LEU A 187 27.36 -56.77 -5.10
C LEU A 187 27.21 -57.49 -6.44
N GLN A 188 26.10 -58.21 -6.64
CA GLN A 188 25.80 -58.89 -7.90
C GLN A 188 25.58 -57.89 -9.05
N MET A 189 25.00 -56.72 -8.78
CA MET A 189 24.84 -55.66 -9.78
C MET A 189 26.20 -55.05 -10.18
N VAL A 190 27.11 -54.87 -9.22
CA VAL A 190 28.48 -54.39 -9.49
C VAL A 190 29.26 -55.41 -10.32
N GLU A 191 29.25 -56.69 -9.92
CA GLU A 191 29.88 -57.79 -10.66
C GLU A 191 29.34 -57.87 -12.10
N ARG A 192 28.02 -57.73 -12.28
CA ARG A 192 27.42 -57.73 -13.62
C ARG A 192 27.85 -56.52 -14.45
N LEU A 193 28.05 -55.34 -13.85
CA LEU A 193 28.59 -54.19 -14.58
C LEU A 193 30.02 -54.46 -15.04
N GLU A 194 30.86 -55.06 -14.19
CA GLU A 194 32.23 -55.44 -14.56
C GLU A 194 32.24 -56.46 -15.71
N GLU A 195 31.39 -57.48 -15.65
CA GLU A 195 31.21 -58.46 -16.72
C GLU A 195 30.82 -57.80 -18.05
N VAL A 196 29.81 -56.93 -18.03
CA VAL A 196 29.35 -56.21 -19.22
C VAL A 196 30.46 -55.29 -19.75
N THR A 197 31.19 -54.62 -18.88
CA THR A 197 32.30 -53.74 -19.26
C THR A 197 33.42 -54.52 -19.96
N ASN A 198 33.78 -55.69 -19.43
CA ASN A 198 34.77 -56.57 -20.04
C ASN A 198 34.30 -57.14 -21.39
N GLN A 199 33.01 -57.45 -21.54
CA GLN A 199 32.43 -57.87 -22.82
C GLN A 199 32.50 -56.77 -23.88
N VAL A 200 32.17 -55.53 -23.51
CA VAL A 200 32.27 -54.37 -24.42
C VAL A 200 33.72 -54.15 -24.83
N GLU A 201 34.67 -54.22 -23.89
CA GLU A 201 36.11 -54.06 -24.17
C GLU A 201 36.63 -55.09 -25.19
N GLN A 202 36.20 -56.35 -25.10
CA GLN A 202 36.54 -57.40 -26.09
C GLN A 202 35.98 -57.12 -27.49
N GLN A 203 34.92 -56.33 -27.59
CA GLN A 203 34.27 -55.98 -28.85
C GLN A 203 34.78 -54.67 -29.47
N LYS A 204 35.88 -54.10 -28.96
CA LYS A 204 36.46 -52.83 -29.43
C LYS A 204 36.63 -52.73 -30.94
N GLU A 205 37.04 -53.81 -31.60
CA GLU A 205 37.25 -53.83 -33.06
C GLU A 205 35.95 -53.95 -33.88
N THR A 206 34.84 -54.36 -33.25
CA THR A 206 33.55 -54.61 -33.92
C THR A 206 32.59 -53.42 -33.81
N ILE A 207 32.77 -52.57 -32.80
CA ILE A 207 31.88 -51.44 -32.51
C ILE A 207 32.32 -50.22 -33.34
N PRO A 208 31.45 -49.62 -34.18
CA PRO A 208 31.81 -48.52 -35.06
C PRO A 208 31.81 -47.16 -34.34
N VAL A 209 32.66 -47.02 -33.31
CA VAL A 209 32.85 -45.79 -32.52
C VAL A 209 34.32 -45.39 -32.54
N ASP A 210 34.59 -44.08 -32.51
CA ASP A 210 35.94 -43.54 -32.43
C ASP A 210 36.70 -44.07 -31.19
N GLY A 211 37.99 -44.38 -31.36
CA GLY A 211 38.80 -45.08 -30.35
C GLY A 211 38.92 -44.30 -29.04
N GLN A 212 39.07 -42.98 -29.10
CA GLN A 212 39.17 -42.12 -27.92
C GLN A 212 37.85 -42.08 -27.13
N ARG A 213 36.70 -41.97 -27.81
CA ARG A 213 35.37 -42.02 -27.19
C ARG A 213 35.04 -43.39 -26.61
N PHE A 214 35.52 -44.45 -27.25
CA PHE A 214 35.36 -45.81 -26.74
C PHE A 214 36.12 -46.01 -25.43
N ASP A 215 37.39 -45.59 -25.38
CA ASP A 215 38.21 -45.71 -24.18
C ASP A 215 37.65 -44.87 -23.02
N GLU A 216 37.11 -43.69 -23.31
CA GLU A 216 36.45 -42.85 -22.29
C GLU A 216 35.13 -43.47 -21.79
N THR A 217 34.39 -44.14 -22.66
CA THR A 217 33.17 -44.89 -22.28
C THR A 217 33.51 -46.04 -21.34
N LEU A 218 34.58 -46.80 -21.61
CA LEU A 218 35.06 -47.85 -20.72
C LEU A 218 35.53 -47.29 -19.38
N ALA A 219 36.25 -46.17 -19.39
CA ALA A 219 36.68 -45.49 -18.16
C ALA A 219 35.48 -45.06 -17.32
N PHE A 220 34.41 -44.55 -17.94
CA PHE A 220 33.18 -44.20 -17.24
C PHE A 220 32.47 -45.42 -16.63
N LEU A 221 32.36 -46.52 -17.37
CA LEU A 221 31.74 -47.74 -16.85
C LEU A 221 32.48 -48.32 -15.64
N ARG A 222 33.82 -48.34 -15.69
CA ARG A 222 34.64 -48.75 -14.53
C ARG A 222 34.48 -47.77 -13.37
N TRP A 223 34.49 -46.47 -13.65
CA TRP A 223 34.29 -45.42 -12.66
C TRP A 223 32.93 -45.54 -11.94
N LEU A 224 31.86 -45.95 -12.61
CA LEU A 224 30.56 -46.23 -11.95
C LEU A 224 30.66 -47.35 -10.90
N GLY A 225 31.45 -48.39 -11.18
CA GLY A 225 31.69 -49.53 -10.28
C GLY A 225 32.52 -49.16 -9.04
N GLU A 226 33.34 -48.11 -9.11
CA GLU A 226 34.19 -47.61 -8.01
C GLU A 226 33.42 -46.74 -6.99
N HIS A 227 32.25 -47.20 -6.54
CA HIS A 227 31.40 -46.51 -5.55
C HIS A 227 30.92 -45.08 -5.95
N ASN A 228 30.98 -44.72 -7.23
CA ASN A 228 30.46 -43.44 -7.72
C ASN A 228 28.96 -43.49 -8.08
N PHE A 229 28.37 -44.69 -8.15
CA PHE A 229 26.96 -44.88 -8.48
C PHE A 229 26.28 -45.89 -7.58
N THR A 230 25.17 -45.49 -6.95
CA THR A 230 24.27 -46.37 -6.20
C THR A 230 23.32 -47.12 -7.15
N PHE A 231 23.73 -48.29 -7.62
CA PHE A 231 22.88 -49.27 -8.30
C PHE A 231 21.64 -49.63 -7.49
N MET A 232 20.47 -49.48 -8.11
CA MET A 232 19.17 -49.88 -7.56
C MET A 232 18.54 -51.02 -8.35
N GLY A 233 18.89 -51.22 -9.61
CA GLY A 233 18.39 -52.37 -10.35
C GLY A 233 19.14 -52.63 -11.64
N TYR A 234 19.17 -53.91 -12.03
CA TYR A 234 19.70 -54.37 -13.31
C TYR A 234 18.73 -55.30 -14.03
N LYS A 235 18.60 -55.13 -15.35
CA LYS A 235 17.90 -56.08 -16.22
C LYS A 235 18.44 -56.05 -17.64
N GLU A 236 18.52 -57.22 -18.26
CA GLU A 236 18.92 -57.37 -19.67
C GLU A 236 17.70 -57.43 -20.58
N TYR A 237 17.79 -56.77 -21.74
CA TYR A 237 16.75 -56.71 -22.76
C TYR A 237 17.33 -57.09 -24.14
N ASP A 238 16.56 -57.86 -24.90
CA ASP A 238 16.83 -58.18 -26.30
C ASP A 238 15.92 -57.36 -27.22
N LEU A 239 16.48 -56.92 -28.34
CA LEU A 239 15.79 -56.12 -29.36
C LEU A 239 15.16 -57.07 -30.40
N VAL A 240 13.85 -57.24 -30.36
CA VAL A 240 13.11 -58.18 -31.22
C VAL A 240 12.19 -57.42 -32.18
N SER A 241 12.14 -57.82 -33.44
CA SER A 241 11.15 -57.27 -34.40
C SER A 241 9.86 -58.08 -34.33
N VAL A 242 8.77 -57.49 -33.85
CA VAL A 242 7.44 -58.10 -33.72
C VAL A 242 6.44 -57.27 -34.53
N ASN A 243 5.74 -57.89 -35.49
CA ASN A 243 4.71 -57.25 -36.33
C ASN A 243 5.16 -55.98 -37.09
N GLY A 244 6.43 -55.92 -37.53
CA GLY A 244 6.99 -54.76 -38.25
C GLY A 244 7.45 -53.61 -37.36
N ASP A 245 7.30 -53.74 -36.04
CA ASP A 245 7.80 -52.80 -35.03
C ASP A 245 8.93 -53.44 -34.23
N THR A 246 9.81 -52.63 -33.65
CA THR A 246 10.93 -53.10 -32.83
C THR A 246 10.57 -52.99 -31.35
N GLU A 247 10.67 -54.08 -30.60
CA GLU A 247 10.31 -54.15 -29.18
C GLU A 247 11.52 -54.57 -28.34
N LEU A 248 11.71 -53.92 -27.19
CA LEU A 248 12.67 -54.34 -26.17
C LEU A 248 12.00 -55.34 -25.24
N GLN A 249 12.41 -56.61 -25.33
CA GLN A 249 11.87 -57.70 -24.51
C GLN A 249 12.87 -58.09 -23.42
N PRO A 250 12.44 -58.20 -22.15
CA PRO A 250 13.29 -58.64 -21.06
C PRO A 250 13.75 -60.09 -21.28
N THR A 251 15.02 -60.39 -21.01
CA THR A 251 15.53 -61.76 -21.09
C THR A 251 14.91 -62.67 -20.02
N LYS A 252 15.06 -63.99 -20.18
CA LYS A 252 14.58 -65.01 -19.22
C LYS A 252 15.31 -64.99 -17.88
N GLU A 253 16.47 -64.34 -17.81
CA GLU A 253 17.24 -64.22 -16.57
C GLU A 253 16.51 -63.36 -15.54
N GLN A 254 16.64 -63.66 -14.25
CA GLN A 254 16.01 -62.84 -13.21
C GLN A 254 16.66 -61.45 -13.17
N GLY A 255 15.85 -60.40 -13.01
CA GLY A 255 16.38 -59.06 -12.75
C GLY A 255 16.97 -58.95 -11.35
N LEU A 256 17.89 -58.02 -11.13
CA LEU A 256 18.51 -57.77 -9.83
C LEU A 256 17.96 -56.47 -9.21
N GLY A 257 17.94 -56.40 -7.88
CA GLY A 257 17.47 -55.24 -7.13
C GLY A 257 15.99 -54.94 -7.37
N LEU A 258 15.65 -53.71 -7.72
CA LEU A 258 14.26 -53.30 -8.00
C LEU A 258 13.63 -54.08 -9.17
N PHE A 259 14.41 -54.62 -10.10
CA PHE A 259 13.91 -55.41 -11.23
C PHE A 259 13.78 -56.91 -10.91
N ALA A 260 14.07 -57.35 -9.67
CA ALA A 260 13.73 -58.69 -9.21
C ALA A 260 12.22 -58.91 -9.14
N ASN A 261 11.44 -57.84 -8.95
CA ASN A 261 9.98 -57.87 -9.02
C ASN A 261 9.51 -57.80 -10.48
N SER A 262 8.80 -58.85 -10.93
CA SER A 262 8.29 -58.98 -12.30
C SER A 262 7.31 -57.87 -12.70
N ASP A 263 6.59 -57.27 -11.75
CA ASP A 263 5.62 -56.20 -12.05
C ASP A 263 6.29 -54.91 -12.54
N ARG A 264 7.57 -54.73 -12.22
CA ARG A 264 8.41 -53.58 -12.61
C ARG A 264 9.15 -53.80 -13.93
N VAL A 265 9.04 -54.99 -14.52
CA VAL A 265 9.68 -55.37 -15.78
C VAL A 265 8.60 -55.48 -16.86
N ARG A 266 8.65 -54.61 -17.88
CA ARG A 266 7.66 -54.56 -18.97
C ARG A 266 8.33 -54.59 -20.32
N ASN A 267 7.63 -55.13 -21.32
CA ASN A 267 8.02 -54.95 -22.70
C ASN A 267 7.77 -53.50 -23.11
N VAL A 268 8.69 -52.93 -23.89
CA VAL A 268 8.56 -51.55 -24.37
C VAL A 268 8.70 -51.53 -25.89
N LYS A 269 7.68 -51.02 -26.57
CA LYS A 269 7.73 -50.85 -28.03
C LYS A 269 8.47 -49.58 -28.38
N LEU A 270 9.35 -49.64 -29.38
CA LEU A 270 10.08 -48.45 -29.81
C LEU A 270 9.16 -47.39 -30.44
N SER A 271 8.00 -47.78 -30.97
CA SER A 271 6.97 -46.86 -31.48
C SER A 271 6.31 -46.00 -30.40
N GLU A 272 6.34 -46.41 -29.13
CA GLU A 272 5.81 -45.64 -27.99
C GLU A 272 6.75 -44.50 -27.57
N PHE A 273 8.00 -44.51 -28.05
CA PHE A 273 8.95 -43.43 -27.81
C PHE A 273 8.79 -42.28 -28.83
N SER A 274 9.18 -41.07 -28.42
CA SER A 274 9.30 -39.90 -29.30
C SER A 274 10.22 -40.18 -30.51
N ASP A 275 10.02 -39.45 -31.61
CA ASP A 275 10.83 -39.63 -32.83
C ASP A 275 12.33 -39.43 -32.57
N SER A 276 12.69 -38.51 -31.67
CA SER A 276 14.06 -38.26 -31.20
C SER A 276 14.65 -39.44 -30.44
N ALA A 277 13.89 -40.05 -29.51
CA ALA A 277 14.30 -41.24 -28.79
C ALA A 277 14.48 -42.45 -29.72
N ARG A 278 13.61 -42.60 -30.73
CA ARG A 278 13.75 -43.64 -31.77
C ARG A 278 15.01 -43.47 -32.61
N LEU A 279 15.40 -42.23 -32.91
CA LEU A 279 16.65 -41.91 -33.60
C LEU A 279 17.87 -42.20 -32.71
N GLU A 280 17.87 -41.80 -31.43
CA GLU A 280 18.95 -42.08 -30.47
C GLU A 280 19.14 -43.58 -30.21
N ALA A 281 18.05 -44.34 -30.12
CA ALA A 281 18.10 -45.80 -29.96
C ALA A 281 18.81 -46.49 -31.14
N LYS A 282 18.66 -45.96 -32.36
CA LYS A 282 19.27 -46.51 -33.59
C LYS A 282 20.71 -46.04 -33.84
N LYS A 283 21.19 -44.97 -33.19
CA LYS A 283 22.57 -44.50 -33.34
C LYS A 283 23.58 -45.52 -32.77
N PRO A 284 24.78 -45.67 -33.35
CA PRO A 284 25.77 -46.65 -32.93
C PRO A 284 26.59 -46.20 -31.70
N TYR A 285 25.99 -45.53 -30.72
CA TYR A 285 26.66 -45.21 -29.45
C TYR A 285 26.55 -46.38 -28.47
N VAL A 286 27.64 -46.67 -27.75
CA VAL A 286 27.70 -47.77 -26.77
C VAL A 286 26.85 -47.48 -25.52
N LEU A 287 26.81 -46.23 -25.09
CA LEU A 287 26.23 -45.81 -23.81
C LEU A 287 25.05 -44.85 -24.01
N ILE A 288 23.99 -45.06 -23.23
CA ILE A 288 22.87 -44.13 -23.06
C ILE A 288 22.82 -43.73 -21.58
N VAL A 289 22.93 -42.43 -21.30
CA VAL A 289 22.74 -41.87 -19.95
C VAL A 289 21.57 -40.90 -19.98
N THR A 290 20.54 -41.14 -19.18
CA THR A 290 19.37 -40.26 -19.08
C THR A 290 18.74 -40.36 -17.69
N LYS A 291 17.79 -39.47 -17.39
CA LYS A 291 16.97 -39.57 -16.17
C LYS A 291 15.73 -40.41 -16.44
N GLY A 292 15.35 -41.23 -15.47
CA GLY A 292 14.08 -41.95 -15.44
C GLY A 292 12.90 -41.04 -15.08
N ASN A 293 11.70 -41.58 -15.20
CA ASN A 293 10.46 -40.82 -14.93
C ASN A 293 9.97 -40.97 -13.48
N THR A 294 10.59 -41.87 -12.72
CA THR A 294 10.20 -42.19 -11.36
C THR A 294 11.21 -41.65 -10.37
N ALA A 295 10.73 -40.90 -9.38
CA ALA A 295 11.54 -40.47 -8.26
C ALA A 295 11.93 -41.71 -7.44
N SER A 296 13.18 -41.74 -6.97
CA SER A 296 13.62 -42.77 -6.04
C SER A 296 12.82 -42.68 -4.75
N ARG A 297 12.41 -43.86 -4.26
CA ARG A 297 11.84 -44.02 -2.92
C ARG A 297 12.92 -44.28 -1.86
N ILE A 298 14.15 -44.57 -2.29
CA ILE A 298 15.28 -45.00 -1.47
C ILE A 298 16.37 -43.91 -1.47
N HIS A 299 17.00 -43.70 -0.32
CA HIS A 299 18.18 -42.85 -0.09
C HIS A 299 17.97 -41.33 -0.25
N ARG A 300 17.49 -40.84 -1.40
CA ARG A 300 17.19 -39.40 -1.60
C ARG A 300 16.08 -39.19 -2.64
N PRO A 301 15.27 -38.11 -2.54
CA PRO A 301 14.17 -37.84 -3.46
C PRO A 301 14.69 -37.26 -4.79
N ALA A 302 15.48 -38.05 -5.51
CA ALA A 302 16.02 -37.72 -6.81
C ALA A 302 15.50 -38.72 -7.85
N TYR A 303 15.38 -38.28 -9.10
CA TYR A 303 15.02 -39.18 -10.20
C TYR A 303 16.15 -40.15 -10.48
N ASN A 304 15.78 -41.42 -10.64
CA ASN A 304 16.73 -42.47 -10.94
C ASN A 304 17.43 -42.18 -12.26
N ASP A 305 18.75 -42.29 -12.26
CA ASP A 305 19.58 -42.30 -13.45
C ASP A 305 19.44 -43.64 -14.16
N TYR A 306 19.25 -43.57 -15.47
CA TYR A 306 19.17 -44.68 -16.41
C TYR A 306 20.49 -44.77 -17.16
N ILE A 307 21.14 -45.92 -17.06
CA ILE A 307 22.38 -46.24 -17.76
C ILE A 307 22.13 -47.47 -18.64
N GLY A 308 21.99 -47.25 -19.94
CA GLY A 308 21.80 -48.29 -20.94
C GLY A 308 23.10 -48.58 -21.69
N ILE A 309 23.58 -49.82 -21.65
CA ILE A 309 24.75 -50.28 -22.41
C ILE A 309 24.26 -51.13 -23.56
N LYS A 310 24.48 -50.70 -24.81
CA LYS A 310 23.96 -51.41 -25.99
C LYS A 310 24.72 -52.72 -26.24
N LYS A 311 23.99 -53.77 -26.62
CA LYS A 311 24.55 -55.05 -27.08
C LYS A 311 24.70 -55.02 -28.60
N PHE A 312 25.84 -55.49 -29.11
CA PHE A 312 26.15 -55.53 -30.54
C PHE A 312 26.28 -56.97 -31.04
N ASP A 313 25.88 -57.22 -32.30
CA ASP A 313 26.22 -58.44 -33.02
C ASP A 313 27.63 -58.37 -33.64
N LYS A 314 28.07 -59.47 -34.26
CA LYS A 314 29.37 -59.58 -34.94
C LYS A 314 29.56 -58.59 -36.11
N ASN A 315 28.49 -57.95 -36.57
CA ASN A 315 28.50 -56.97 -37.66
C ASN A 315 28.35 -55.52 -37.13
N GLY A 316 28.39 -55.32 -35.81
CA GLY A 316 28.27 -54.00 -35.18
C GLY A 316 26.83 -53.47 -35.13
N LYS A 317 25.81 -54.30 -35.34
CA LYS A 317 24.39 -53.91 -35.23
C LYS A 317 23.87 -54.13 -33.81
N VAL A 318 23.07 -53.20 -33.32
CA VAL A 318 22.46 -53.27 -31.98
C VAL A 318 21.42 -54.41 -31.92
N ILE A 319 21.58 -55.32 -30.95
CA ILE A 319 20.70 -56.50 -30.72
C ILE A 319 20.01 -56.50 -29.36
N GLY A 320 20.28 -55.52 -28.50
CA GLY A 320 19.70 -55.42 -27.16
C GLY A 320 20.37 -54.36 -26.30
N GLU A 321 20.07 -54.34 -25.01
CA GLU A 321 20.70 -53.46 -24.02
C GLU A 321 20.79 -54.10 -22.63
N HIS A 322 21.85 -53.75 -21.89
CA HIS A 322 21.96 -53.93 -20.45
C HIS A 322 21.49 -52.65 -19.76
N ARG A 323 20.46 -52.75 -18.93
CA ARG A 323 19.83 -51.62 -18.27
C ARG A 323 20.20 -51.60 -16.80
N PHE A 324 20.90 -50.56 -16.38
CA PHE A 324 21.17 -50.23 -14.98
C PHE A 324 20.36 -49.00 -14.58
N THR A 325 19.77 -49.02 -13.38
CA THR A 325 19.07 -47.87 -12.79
C THR A 325 19.64 -47.59 -11.41
N GLY A 326 19.74 -46.32 -11.01
CA GLY A 326 20.30 -45.96 -9.71
C GLY A 326 20.46 -44.46 -9.50
N LEU A 327 21.33 -44.06 -8.57
CA LEU A 327 21.62 -42.66 -8.28
C LEU A 327 23.13 -42.43 -8.16
N TYR A 328 23.66 -41.34 -8.71
CA TYR A 328 25.04 -40.95 -8.41
C TYR A 328 25.25 -40.70 -6.90
N THR A 329 26.40 -41.05 -6.36
CA THR A 329 26.72 -40.85 -4.94
C THR A 329 27.03 -39.38 -4.65
N SER A 330 26.98 -38.99 -3.37
CA SER A 330 27.33 -37.62 -2.95
C SER A 330 28.77 -37.23 -3.31
N ALA A 331 29.67 -38.21 -3.43
CA ALA A 331 31.06 -38.00 -3.84
C ALA A 331 31.15 -37.39 -5.25
N VAL A 332 30.29 -37.81 -6.18
CA VAL A 332 30.28 -37.31 -7.57
C VAL A 332 30.02 -35.81 -7.65
N TYR A 333 29.16 -35.28 -6.78
CA TYR A 333 28.82 -33.86 -6.78
C TYR A 333 29.94 -32.98 -6.20
N ASN A 334 30.88 -33.57 -5.47
CA ASN A 334 32.01 -32.89 -4.82
C ASN A 334 33.36 -33.14 -5.52
N GLN A 335 33.40 -34.04 -6.50
CA GLN A 335 34.59 -34.28 -7.33
C GLN A 335 34.75 -33.18 -8.39
N THR A 336 36.00 -32.97 -8.80
CA THR A 336 36.34 -32.06 -9.89
C THR A 336 35.81 -32.58 -11.22
N VAL A 337 35.36 -31.72 -12.13
CA VAL A 337 34.83 -32.19 -13.43
C VAL A 337 35.88 -32.94 -14.27
N GLU A 338 37.16 -32.65 -14.03
CA GLU A 338 38.33 -33.28 -14.68
C GLU A 338 38.53 -34.75 -14.26
N SER A 339 38.03 -35.16 -13.09
CA SER A 339 38.15 -36.54 -12.61
C SER A 339 37.01 -37.45 -13.07
N ILE A 340 35.95 -36.89 -13.65
CA ILE A 340 34.77 -37.64 -14.11
C ILE A 340 34.96 -37.97 -15.60
N PRO A 341 35.10 -39.26 -15.98
CA PRO A 341 35.19 -39.64 -17.38
C PRO A 341 33.94 -39.21 -18.17
N LEU A 342 34.07 -38.98 -19.47
CA LEU A 342 33.11 -38.33 -20.38
C LEU A 342 32.92 -36.84 -20.13
N VAL A 343 32.87 -36.40 -18.87
CA VAL A 343 32.73 -34.97 -18.54
C VAL A 343 34.03 -34.23 -18.78
N ARG A 344 35.18 -34.77 -18.34
CA ARG A 344 36.50 -34.14 -18.52
C ARG A 344 36.80 -33.84 -20.00
N GLU A 345 36.58 -34.81 -20.88
CA GLU A 345 36.81 -34.65 -22.33
C GLU A 345 35.83 -33.63 -22.92
N LYS A 346 34.56 -33.67 -22.48
CA LYS A 346 33.54 -32.70 -22.92
C LYS A 346 33.92 -31.27 -22.50
N VAL A 347 34.38 -31.07 -21.27
CA VAL A 347 34.81 -29.77 -20.75
C VAL A 347 36.03 -29.25 -21.52
N GLU A 348 37.03 -30.09 -21.79
CA GLU A 348 38.19 -29.71 -22.60
C GLU A 348 37.77 -29.24 -24.01
N ARG A 349 36.92 -30.00 -24.69
CA ARG A 349 36.40 -29.63 -26.01
C ARG A 349 35.61 -28.31 -26.00
N ILE A 350 34.82 -28.06 -24.95
CA ILE A 350 34.06 -26.80 -24.81
C ILE A 350 35.02 -25.63 -24.61
N LEU A 351 36.07 -25.80 -23.79
CA LEU A 351 37.08 -24.78 -23.56
C LEU A 351 37.84 -24.45 -24.85
N ASP A 352 38.19 -25.46 -25.65
CA ASP A 352 38.82 -25.26 -26.96
C ASP A 352 37.86 -24.59 -27.96
N ALA A 353 36.61 -25.04 -28.02
CA ALA A 353 35.59 -24.49 -28.90
C ALA A 353 35.18 -23.05 -28.56
N SER A 354 35.39 -22.61 -27.31
CA SER A 354 35.09 -21.24 -26.87
C SER A 354 35.96 -20.17 -27.54
N GLY A 355 37.13 -20.55 -28.09
CA GLY A 355 38.09 -19.62 -28.67
C GLY A 355 38.77 -18.70 -27.64
N TYR A 356 38.53 -18.86 -26.34
CA TYR A 356 39.22 -18.12 -25.31
C TYR A 356 40.67 -18.59 -25.16
N ARG A 357 41.60 -17.64 -25.05
CA ARG A 357 43.01 -17.98 -24.83
C ARG A 357 43.20 -18.66 -23.48
N GLN A 358 43.87 -19.82 -23.47
CA GLN A 358 44.21 -20.55 -22.24
C GLN A 358 44.92 -19.62 -21.24
N GLY A 359 44.42 -19.57 -20.01
CA GLY A 359 44.93 -18.71 -18.92
C GLY A 359 44.35 -17.28 -18.87
N SER A 360 43.54 -16.87 -19.85
CA SER A 360 42.80 -15.59 -19.79
C SER A 360 41.73 -15.58 -18.68
N TYR A 361 41.26 -14.38 -18.31
CA TYR A 361 40.16 -14.23 -17.34
C TYR A 361 38.91 -14.98 -17.79
N SER A 362 38.48 -14.80 -19.05
CA SER A 362 37.30 -15.47 -19.60
C SER A 362 37.44 -17.00 -19.67
N TYR A 363 38.64 -17.52 -19.95
CA TYR A 363 38.91 -18.97 -19.91
C TYR A 363 38.74 -19.52 -18.48
N LYS A 364 39.29 -18.84 -17.47
CA LYS A 364 39.14 -19.24 -16.06
C LYS A 364 37.69 -19.10 -15.57
N ALA A 365 36.99 -18.06 -16.00
CA ALA A 365 35.58 -17.86 -15.67
C ALA A 365 34.71 -18.97 -16.26
N LEU A 366 34.91 -19.32 -17.54
CA LEU A 366 34.19 -20.41 -18.20
C LEU A 366 34.47 -21.76 -17.52
N HIS A 367 35.73 -22.08 -17.23
CA HIS A 367 36.11 -23.30 -16.50
C HIS A 367 35.42 -23.36 -15.13
N ASN A 368 35.44 -22.27 -14.35
CA ASN A 368 34.76 -22.20 -13.05
C ASN A 368 33.23 -22.32 -13.16
N ILE A 369 32.62 -21.80 -14.23
CA ILE A 369 31.17 -21.96 -14.49
C ILE A 369 30.83 -23.42 -14.75
N LEU A 370 31.62 -24.11 -15.59
CA LEU A 370 31.46 -25.53 -15.89
C LEU A 370 31.72 -26.39 -14.64
N GLU A 371 32.75 -26.04 -13.85
CA GLU A 371 33.07 -26.70 -12.58
C GLU A 371 31.92 -26.62 -11.58
N ASN A 372 31.14 -25.54 -11.56
CA ASN A 372 29.98 -25.39 -10.68
C ASN A 372 28.64 -25.77 -11.33
N TYR A 373 28.65 -26.21 -12.59
CA TYR A 373 27.44 -26.59 -13.32
C TYR A 373 26.87 -27.92 -12.79
N PRO A 374 25.53 -28.13 -12.79
CA PRO A 374 24.96 -29.39 -12.30
C PRO A 374 25.55 -30.59 -13.06
N ARG A 375 26.05 -31.59 -12.33
CA ARG A 375 26.78 -32.74 -12.92
C ARG A 375 25.87 -33.54 -13.84
N ASP A 376 24.61 -33.68 -13.44
CA ASP A 376 23.56 -34.31 -14.23
C ASP A 376 23.35 -33.61 -15.60
N GLU A 377 23.46 -32.28 -15.64
CA GLU A 377 23.36 -31.50 -16.88
C GLU A 377 24.64 -31.57 -17.72
N LEU A 378 25.83 -31.60 -17.10
CA LEU A 378 27.08 -31.81 -17.84
C LEU A 378 27.11 -33.16 -18.56
N LEU A 379 26.56 -34.21 -17.94
CA LEU A 379 26.46 -35.54 -18.54
C LEU A 379 25.48 -35.57 -19.72
N GLN A 380 24.29 -34.97 -19.55
CA GLN A 380 23.18 -35.06 -20.52
C GLN A 380 23.24 -34.03 -21.66
N ALA A 381 23.76 -32.82 -21.42
CA ALA A 381 23.74 -31.74 -22.40
C ALA A 381 24.75 -31.96 -23.53
N ARG A 382 24.43 -31.41 -24.71
CA ARG A 382 25.31 -31.41 -25.87
C ARG A 382 26.41 -30.36 -25.70
N GLU A 383 27.55 -30.59 -26.36
CA GLU A 383 28.71 -29.67 -26.31
C GLU A 383 28.33 -28.24 -26.75
N GLU A 384 27.53 -28.11 -27.81
CA GLU A 384 27.03 -26.82 -28.32
C GLU A 384 26.16 -26.07 -27.31
N GLU A 385 25.26 -26.77 -26.63
CA GLU A 385 24.35 -26.19 -25.62
C GLU A 385 25.13 -25.70 -24.39
N LEU A 386 26.11 -26.47 -23.93
CA LEU A 386 26.97 -26.09 -22.81
C LEU A 386 27.87 -24.91 -23.15
N LEU A 387 28.34 -24.83 -24.40
CA LEU A 387 29.14 -23.69 -24.88
C LEU A 387 28.30 -22.40 -24.92
N GLU A 388 27.05 -22.47 -25.38
CA GLU A 388 26.12 -21.34 -25.38
C GLU A 388 25.83 -20.85 -23.96
N VAL A 389 25.52 -21.77 -23.04
CA VAL A 389 25.30 -21.46 -21.62
C VAL A 389 26.54 -20.82 -21.00
N GLY A 390 27.70 -21.46 -21.15
CA GLY A 390 28.95 -20.99 -20.56
C GLY A 390 29.34 -19.60 -21.06
N THR A 391 29.28 -19.38 -22.38
CA THR A 391 29.60 -18.09 -23.00
C THR A 391 28.62 -17.01 -22.58
N GLY A 392 27.31 -17.32 -22.56
CA GLY A 392 26.27 -16.39 -22.16
C GLY A 392 26.39 -15.95 -20.69
N VAL A 393 26.77 -16.87 -19.79
CA VAL A 393 27.00 -16.55 -18.37
C VAL A 393 28.24 -15.68 -18.18
N VAL A 394 29.35 -15.93 -18.90
CA VAL A 394 30.54 -15.07 -18.88
C VAL A 394 30.21 -13.64 -19.33
N GLN A 395 29.41 -13.49 -20.39
CA GLN A 395 28.98 -12.16 -20.89
C GLN A 395 28.08 -11.39 -19.90
N MET A 396 27.46 -12.11 -18.95
CA MET A 396 26.52 -11.53 -17.99
C MET A 396 27.19 -11.06 -16.70
N GLN A 397 28.41 -11.51 -16.37
CA GLN A 397 29.02 -11.22 -15.06
C GLN A 397 29.13 -9.73 -14.73
N ASP A 398 29.25 -8.87 -15.74
CA ASP A 398 29.37 -7.41 -15.59
C ASP A 398 28.07 -6.63 -15.83
N ARG A 399 26.95 -7.31 -16.12
CA ARG A 399 25.67 -6.68 -16.47
C ARG A 399 24.54 -7.21 -15.59
N ASP A 400 23.68 -6.30 -15.12
CA ASP A 400 22.45 -6.66 -14.43
C ASP A 400 21.39 -7.12 -15.45
N LEU A 401 21.54 -8.36 -15.92
CA LEU A 401 20.66 -9.00 -16.90
C LEU A 401 20.16 -10.34 -16.36
N LEU A 402 18.96 -10.72 -16.78
CA LEU A 402 18.42 -12.07 -16.61
C LEU A 402 18.62 -12.84 -17.91
N ARG A 403 19.14 -14.06 -17.81
CA ARG A 403 19.29 -14.99 -18.96
C ARG A 403 18.61 -16.30 -18.69
N LEU A 404 17.93 -16.82 -19.72
CA LEU A 404 17.32 -18.14 -19.73
C LEU A 404 18.02 -19.02 -20.77
N PHE A 405 18.40 -20.22 -20.36
CA PHE A 405 18.87 -21.27 -21.25
C PHE A 405 17.93 -22.46 -21.17
N VAL A 406 17.44 -22.95 -22.31
CA VAL A 406 16.50 -24.07 -22.37
C VAL A 406 17.12 -25.23 -23.13
N ARG A 407 17.15 -26.40 -22.50
CA ARG A 407 17.53 -27.67 -23.11
C ARG A 407 16.32 -28.59 -23.21
N LYS A 408 16.20 -29.28 -24.35
CA LYS A 408 15.21 -30.33 -24.58
C LYS A 408 15.79 -31.68 -24.17
N ASP A 409 15.02 -32.46 -23.42
CA ASP A 409 15.39 -33.85 -23.14
C ASP A 409 15.31 -34.69 -24.44
N PRO A 410 16.34 -35.48 -24.81
CA PRO A 410 16.32 -36.31 -26.02
C PRO A 410 15.15 -37.30 -26.09
N PHE A 411 14.61 -37.71 -24.94
CA PHE A 411 13.48 -38.63 -24.87
C PHE A 411 12.11 -37.94 -24.85
N GLY A 412 12.10 -36.60 -24.83
CA GLY A 412 10.90 -35.79 -24.95
C GLY A 412 10.11 -35.63 -23.66
N ARG A 413 10.72 -35.88 -22.49
CA ARG A 413 9.99 -36.02 -21.20
C ARG A 413 9.97 -34.75 -20.36
N PHE A 414 10.95 -33.88 -20.52
CA PHE A 414 11.02 -32.61 -19.79
C PHE A 414 11.87 -31.57 -20.53
N PHE A 415 11.72 -30.31 -20.15
CA PHE A 415 12.61 -29.20 -20.49
C PHE A 415 13.44 -28.85 -19.26
N SER A 416 14.75 -28.70 -19.47
CA SER A 416 15.69 -28.20 -18.46
C SER A 416 15.92 -26.71 -18.71
N CYS A 417 15.47 -25.86 -17.80
CA CYS A 417 15.52 -24.41 -17.91
C CYS A 417 16.47 -23.83 -16.86
N MET A 418 17.60 -23.28 -17.30
CA MET A 418 18.59 -22.64 -16.44
C MET A 418 18.39 -21.13 -16.46
N VAL A 419 17.96 -20.55 -15.34
CA VAL A 419 17.76 -19.10 -15.20
C VAL A 419 18.86 -18.52 -14.35
N TYR A 420 19.53 -17.50 -14.87
CA TYR A 420 20.51 -16.72 -14.13
C TYR A 420 19.99 -15.31 -13.90
N VAL A 421 20.12 -14.84 -12.65
CA VAL A 421 19.69 -13.50 -12.22
C VAL A 421 20.69 -12.95 -11.21
N THR A 422 20.80 -11.64 -11.08
CA THR A 422 21.62 -11.03 -10.02
C THR A 422 21.05 -11.35 -8.63
N LYS A 423 21.94 -11.53 -7.65
CA LYS A 423 21.54 -11.89 -6.27
C LYS A 423 20.58 -10.87 -5.65
N ASP A 424 20.73 -9.59 -5.98
CA ASP A 424 19.89 -8.51 -5.45
C ASP A 424 18.44 -8.58 -5.94
N ARG A 425 18.20 -9.17 -7.12
CA ARG A 425 16.85 -9.36 -7.70
C ARG A 425 16.19 -10.67 -7.28
N TYR A 426 16.96 -11.66 -6.82
CA TYR A 426 16.41 -12.98 -6.51
C TYR A 426 15.57 -12.97 -5.23
N ASN A 427 14.29 -13.34 -5.36
CA ASN A 427 13.41 -13.55 -4.22
C ASN A 427 12.41 -14.69 -4.50
N THR A 428 11.69 -15.13 -3.45
CA THR A 428 10.72 -16.24 -3.55
C THR A 428 9.56 -15.94 -4.50
N GLU A 429 9.16 -14.67 -4.63
CA GLU A 429 8.05 -14.27 -5.52
C GLU A 429 8.47 -14.38 -6.98
N LEU A 430 9.65 -13.85 -7.35
CA LEU A 430 10.24 -14.00 -8.67
C LEU A 430 10.37 -15.47 -9.07
N ARG A 431 10.79 -16.33 -8.13
CA ARG A 431 10.86 -17.78 -8.34
C ARG A 431 9.48 -18.37 -8.68
N ARG A 432 8.45 -18.05 -7.90
CA ARG A 432 7.07 -18.53 -8.13
C ARG A 432 6.50 -18.03 -9.46
N GLN A 433 6.74 -16.77 -9.79
CA GLN A 433 6.31 -16.17 -11.06
C GLN A 433 7.04 -16.81 -12.24
N THR A 434 8.34 -17.09 -12.12
CA THR A 434 9.12 -17.85 -13.11
C THR A 434 8.56 -19.25 -13.32
N GLN A 435 8.26 -20.00 -12.24
CA GLN A 435 7.60 -21.31 -12.34
C GLN A 435 6.26 -21.22 -13.07
N ARG A 436 5.44 -20.21 -12.78
CA ARG A 436 4.16 -19.98 -13.44
C ARG A 436 4.31 -19.70 -14.93
N ILE A 437 5.26 -18.86 -15.32
CA ILE A 437 5.53 -18.50 -16.73
C ILE A 437 5.99 -19.73 -17.49
N LEU A 438 6.94 -20.49 -16.94
CA LEU A 438 7.41 -21.73 -17.57
C LEU A 438 6.28 -22.77 -17.66
N LYS A 439 5.47 -22.92 -16.61
CA LYS A 439 4.31 -23.83 -16.60
C LYS A 439 3.30 -23.48 -17.70
N GLN A 440 2.94 -22.20 -17.82
CA GLN A 440 1.99 -21.70 -18.83
C GLN A 440 2.55 -21.82 -20.24
N TYR A 441 3.83 -21.51 -20.45
CA TYR A 441 4.46 -21.54 -21.77
C TYR A 441 4.60 -22.96 -22.31
N PHE A 442 5.02 -23.92 -21.46
CA PHE A 442 5.22 -25.32 -21.86
C PHE A 442 3.97 -26.19 -21.71
N GLY A 443 2.86 -25.66 -21.19
CA GLY A 443 1.61 -26.41 -21.01
C GLY A 443 1.72 -27.56 -20.00
N CYS A 444 2.56 -27.43 -18.98
CA CYS A 444 2.76 -28.45 -17.95
C CYS A 444 1.58 -28.45 -16.97
N GLU A 445 1.00 -29.63 -16.66
CA GLU A 445 -0.02 -29.77 -15.61
C GLU A 445 0.59 -29.94 -14.21
N GLU A 446 1.76 -30.59 -14.13
CA GLU A 446 2.52 -30.82 -12.89
C GLU A 446 3.15 -29.53 -12.33
N GLU A 447 3.71 -29.60 -11.12
CA GLU A 447 4.53 -28.49 -10.60
C GLU A 447 5.92 -28.48 -11.22
N VAL A 448 6.42 -27.29 -11.56
CA VAL A 448 7.78 -27.12 -12.08
C VAL A 448 8.76 -27.23 -10.91
N GLU A 449 9.58 -28.28 -10.90
CA GLU A 449 10.62 -28.46 -9.88
C GLU A 449 11.70 -27.39 -10.04
N PHE A 450 12.32 -26.98 -8.93
CA PHE A 450 13.39 -26.00 -8.95
C PHE A 450 14.50 -26.37 -7.98
N THR A 451 15.74 -26.04 -8.34
CA THR A 451 16.90 -26.06 -7.46
C THR A 451 17.64 -24.74 -7.58
N THR A 452 17.80 -24.03 -6.46
CA THR A 452 18.52 -22.75 -6.41
C THR A 452 19.94 -22.97 -5.94
N TYR A 453 20.91 -22.34 -6.60
CA TYR A 453 22.32 -22.37 -6.23
C TYR A 453 22.87 -20.95 -6.13
N PHE A 454 23.37 -20.61 -4.94
CA PHE A 454 24.09 -19.36 -4.67
C PHE A 454 25.58 -19.65 -4.67
N SER A 455 26.30 -19.14 -5.67
CA SER A 455 27.77 -19.21 -5.75
C SER A 455 28.43 -17.97 -5.12
N GLU A 456 29.75 -17.86 -5.13
CA GLU A 456 30.44 -16.60 -4.79
C GLU A 456 30.23 -15.48 -5.84
N SER A 457 29.85 -15.85 -7.07
CA SER A 457 29.49 -14.91 -8.15
C SER A 457 28.37 -13.95 -7.73
N PRO A 458 28.25 -12.73 -8.30
CA PRO A 458 27.08 -11.86 -8.11
C PRO A 458 25.76 -12.47 -8.63
N LEU A 459 25.83 -13.61 -9.31
CA LEU A 459 24.70 -14.30 -9.93
C LEU A 459 24.14 -15.42 -9.06
N ALA A 460 22.82 -15.45 -8.94
CA ALA A 460 22.05 -16.59 -8.49
C ALA A 460 21.61 -17.43 -9.70
N ARG A 461 21.76 -18.75 -9.60
CA ARG A 461 21.32 -19.71 -10.63
C ARG A 461 20.15 -20.51 -10.09
N THR A 462 19.07 -20.56 -10.85
CA THR A 462 17.95 -21.46 -10.57
C THR A 462 17.75 -22.41 -11.74
N HIS A 463 17.84 -23.69 -11.44
CA HIS A 463 17.57 -24.77 -12.38
C HIS A 463 16.11 -25.19 -12.23
N TYR A 464 15.32 -25.03 -13.27
CA TYR A 464 13.92 -25.45 -13.34
C TYR A 464 13.77 -26.67 -14.24
N ILE A 465 13.02 -27.68 -13.80
CA ILE A 465 12.70 -28.86 -14.58
C ILE A 465 11.19 -28.84 -14.87
N VAL A 466 10.83 -28.67 -16.14
CA VAL A 466 9.44 -28.57 -16.59
C VAL A 466 9.06 -29.87 -17.31
N ARG A 467 8.12 -30.62 -16.76
CA ARG A 467 7.69 -31.91 -17.33
C ARG A 467 6.62 -31.73 -18.38
N VAL A 468 6.75 -32.49 -19.45
CA VAL A 468 5.80 -32.47 -20.57
C VAL A 468 5.65 -33.86 -21.14
N ASP A 469 4.45 -34.19 -21.62
CA ASP A 469 4.20 -35.48 -22.31
C ASP A 469 4.88 -35.52 -23.69
N ASN A 470 5.12 -34.35 -24.28
CA ASN A 470 5.80 -34.21 -25.56
C ASN A 470 6.59 -32.90 -25.64
N ASN A 471 7.88 -33.01 -25.95
CA ASN A 471 8.81 -31.89 -26.12
C ASN A 471 8.96 -31.44 -27.60
N ASN A 472 8.12 -31.91 -28.52
CA ASN A 472 8.15 -31.47 -29.93
C ASN A 472 7.55 -30.06 -30.14
N MET A 473 8.03 -29.07 -29.41
CA MET A 473 7.68 -27.66 -29.58
C MET A 473 8.93 -26.84 -29.92
N ASP A 474 8.81 -25.86 -30.81
CA ASP A 474 9.88 -24.88 -31.02
C ASP A 474 9.83 -23.84 -29.90
N VAL A 475 10.98 -23.57 -29.26
CA VAL A 475 11.04 -22.76 -28.04
C VAL A 475 11.61 -21.41 -28.39
N ASP A 476 10.78 -20.38 -28.33
CA ASP A 476 11.23 -19.00 -28.44
C ASP A 476 11.76 -18.51 -27.08
N VAL A 477 13.03 -18.80 -26.82
CA VAL A 477 13.73 -18.42 -25.60
C VAL A 477 13.70 -16.91 -25.38
N LYS A 478 13.72 -16.08 -26.44
CA LYS A 478 13.76 -14.63 -26.32
C LYS A 478 12.47 -14.07 -25.75
N THR A 479 11.32 -14.58 -26.20
CA THR A 479 10.02 -14.18 -25.66
C THR A 479 9.88 -14.54 -24.18
N ILE A 480 10.35 -15.72 -23.77
CA ILE A 480 10.34 -16.12 -22.35
C ILE A 480 11.30 -15.23 -21.54
N GLU A 481 12.51 -14.98 -22.04
CA GLU A 481 13.50 -14.11 -21.38
C GLU A 481 12.93 -12.69 -21.17
N GLN A 482 12.24 -12.12 -22.17
CA GLN A 482 11.56 -10.83 -22.03
C GLN A 482 10.49 -10.83 -20.93
N ASN A 483 9.64 -11.85 -20.89
CA ASN A 483 8.62 -11.98 -19.84
C ASN A 483 9.28 -12.11 -18.45
N LEU A 484 10.37 -12.87 -18.34
CA LEU A 484 11.10 -13.02 -17.08
C LEU A 484 11.80 -11.72 -16.66
N MET A 485 12.35 -10.95 -17.60
CA MET A 485 12.92 -9.64 -17.33
C MET A 485 11.84 -8.67 -16.80
N GLU A 486 10.68 -8.62 -17.45
CA GLU A 486 9.55 -7.77 -17.04
C GLU A 486 9.06 -8.10 -15.62
N VAL A 487 9.08 -9.38 -15.27
CA VAL A 487 8.69 -9.90 -13.94
C VAL A 487 9.78 -9.62 -12.88
N SER A 488 11.04 -9.58 -13.29
CA SER A 488 12.15 -9.20 -12.42
C SER A 488 12.27 -7.69 -12.19
N SER A 489 11.51 -6.87 -12.92
CA SER A 489 11.55 -5.41 -12.77
C SER A 489 10.95 -4.98 -11.44
N THR A 490 11.71 -4.15 -10.72
CA THR A 490 11.25 -3.61 -9.45
C THR A 490 10.35 -2.38 -9.68
N TRP A 491 9.60 -1.99 -8.64
CA TRP A 491 8.84 -0.74 -8.67
C TRP A 491 9.74 0.47 -8.99
N ASP A 492 10.96 0.47 -8.48
CA ASP A 492 11.96 1.52 -8.68
C ASP A 492 12.45 1.58 -10.13
N ASP A 493 12.67 0.42 -10.76
CA ASP A 493 13.03 0.34 -12.18
C ASP A 493 11.92 0.93 -13.06
N ARG A 494 10.66 0.51 -12.80
CA ARG A 494 9.48 1.00 -13.53
C ARG A 494 9.24 2.48 -13.30
N LEU A 495 9.51 3.01 -12.11
CA LEU A 495 9.43 4.45 -11.83
C LEU A 495 10.48 5.19 -12.66
N SER A 496 11.73 4.72 -12.67
CA SER A 496 12.80 5.34 -13.45
C SER A 496 12.47 5.40 -14.94
N GLU A 497 11.97 4.31 -15.51
CA GLU A 497 11.49 4.26 -16.90
C GLU A 497 10.33 5.23 -17.14
N SER A 498 9.36 5.27 -16.23
CA SER A 498 8.20 6.17 -16.34
C SER A 498 8.58 7.65 -16.25
N ILE A 499 9.57 8.00 -15.43
CA ILE A 499 10.13 9.36 -15.32
C ILE A 499 10.84 9.72 -16.63
N VAL A 500 11.69 8.85 -17.15
CA VAL A 500 12.43 9.11 -18.40
C VAL A 500 11.47 9.23 -19.59
N ALA A 501 10.42 8.41 -19.64
CA ALA A 501 9.39 8.47 -20.69
C ALA A 501 8.62 9.81 -20.69
N ASN A 502 8.29 10.37 -19.52
CA ASN A 502 7.52 11.61 -19.40
C ASN A 502 8.38 12.88 -19.52
N PHE A 503 9.58 12.90 -18.94
CA PHE A 503 10.44 14.10 -18.90
C PHE A 503 11.57 14.11 -19.95
N GLY A 504 11.75 12.99 -20.67
CA GLY A 504 12.89 12.76 -21.57
C GLY A 504 14.19 12.46 -20.83
N GLU A 505 15.19 11.93 -21.53
CA GLU A 505 16.46 11.49 -20.90
C GLU A 505 17.20 12.61 -20.15
N SER A 506 17.27 13.81 -20.73
CA SER A 506 18.09 14.91 -20.18
C SER A 506 17.59 15.44 -18.83
N LYS A 507 16.28 15.44 -18.59
CA LYS A 507 15.67 15.87 -17.31
C LYS A 507 15.29 14.69 -16.43
N GLY A 508 14.86 13.58 -17.02
CA GLY A 508 14.39 12.41 -16.31
C GLY A 508 15.48 11.61 -15.61
N LEU A 509 16.70 11.51 -16.17
CA LEU A 509 17.78 10.75 -15.52
C LEU A 509 18.25 11.38 -14.18
N PRO A 510 18.48 12.71 -14.08
CA PRO A 510 18.74 13.35 -12.79
C PRO A 510 17.59 13.18 -11.80
N LEU A 511 16.35 13.42 -12.24
CA LEU A 511 15.15 13.33 -11.41
C LEU A 511 14.95 11.91 -10.86
N SER A 512 15.12 10.89 -11.70
CA SER A 512 15.05 9.48 -11.31
C SER A 512 16.05 9.17 -10.21
N LYS A 513 17.31 9.63 -10.32
CA LYS A 513 18.33 9.43 -9.27
C LYS A 513 17.94 10.08 -7.94
N GLU A 514 17.30 11.24 -7.97
CA GLU A 514 16.87 11.93 -6.75
C GLU A 514 15.72 11.20 -6.03
N TYR A 515 14.79 10.62 -6.79
CA TYR A 515 13.56 10.00 -6.29
C TYR A 515 13.60 8.49 -6.12
N MET A 516 14.56 7.77 -6.70
CA MET A 516 14.68 6.30 -6.68
C MET A 516 14.61 5.70 -5.26
N ARG A 517 15.15 6.42 -4.27
CA ARG A 517 15.11 5.99 -2.85
C ARG A 517 14.30 6.93 -1.96
N ALA A 518 13.55 7.85 -2.55
CA ALA A 518 12.85 8.88 -1.80
C ALA A 518 11.51 8.40 -1.23
N PHE A 519 10.84 7.47 -1.90
CA PHE A 519 9.52 6.98 -1.50
C PHE A 519 9.59 5.86 -0.45
N PRO A 520 8.72 5.89 0.58
CA PRO A 520 8.63 4.84 1.59
C PRO A 520 7.97 3.58 1.02
N ARG A 521 8.19 2.43 1.66
CA ARG A 521 7.65 1.15 1.21
C ARG A 521 6.12 1.13 1.11
N SER A 522 5.42 1.75 2.05
CA SER A 522 3.95 1.87 2.03
C SER A 522 3.45 2.55 0.76
N TYR A 523 4.10 3.64 0.35
CA TYR A 523 3.75 4.33 -0.90
C TYR A 523 3.95 3.44 -2.12
N LYS A 524 5.04 2.66 -2.17
CA LYS A 524 5.33 1.74 -3.29
C LYS A 524 4.32 0.59 -3.40
N GLU A 525 3.75 0.17 -2.27
CA GLU A 525 2.70 -0.86 -2.22
C GLU A 525 1.33 -0.31 -2.64
N ASP A 526 1.03 0.95 -2.31
CA ASP A 526 -0.27 1.57 -2.60
C ASP A 526 -0.36 2.24 -3.99
N MET A 527 0.76 2.71 -4.55
CA MET A 527 0.79 3.54 -5.76
C MET A 527 1.49 2.87 -6.93
N MET A 528 0.91 3.01 -8.11
CA MET A 528 1.55 2.60 -9.36
C MET A 528 2.71 3.54 -9.74
N PRO A 529 3.81 3.03 -10.32
CA PRO A 529 4.95 3.85 -10.74
C PRO A 529 4.57 5.01 -11.69
N GLY A 530 3.63 4.78 -12.61
CA GLY A 530 3.15 5.83 -13.51
C GLY A 530 2.40 6.96 -12.79
N SER A 531 1.62 6.66 -11.76
CA SER A 531 0.92 7.67 -10.94
C SER A 531 1.90 8.48 -10.09
N ALA A 532 2.99 7.86 -9.64
CA ALA A 532 4.03 8.53 -8.87
C ALA A 532 4.73 9.64 -9.68
N VAL A 533 4.76 9.55 -11.02
CA VAL A 533 5.29 10.63 -11.87
C VAL A 533 4.47 11.92 -11.71
N ALA A 534 3.14 11.81 -11.68
CA ALA A 534 2.26 12.97 -11.46
C ALA A 534 2.43 13.56 -10.05
N ASP A 535 2.70 12.71 -9.05
CA ASP A 535 3.01 13.17 -7.70
C ASP A 535 4.35 13.91 -7.67
N ILE A 536 5.37 13.42 -8.37
CA ILE A 536 6.68 14.10 -8.51
C ILE A 536 6.51 15.48 -9.17
N GLU A 537 5.70 15.60 -10.24
CA GLU A 537 5.39 16.91 -10.85
C GLU A 537 4.84 17.92 -9.84
N ARG A 538 3.97 17.47 -8.91
CA ARG A 538 3.42 18.33 -7.86
C ARG A 538 4.44 18.69 -6.81
N LEU A 539 5.32 17.76 -6.43
CA LEU A 539 6.42 18.02 -5.49
C LEU A 539 7.42 19.03 -6.05
N GLU A 540 7.76 18.96 -7.34
CA GLU A 540 8.66 19.91 -8.00
C GLU A 540 8.05 21.30 -8.20
N ALA A 541 6.72 21.41 -8.19
CA ALA A 541 6.02 22.69 -8.30
C ALA A 541 5.94 23.46 -6.96
N LEU A 542 6.35 22.85 -5.84
CA LEU A 542 6.37 23.49 -4.53
C LEU A 542 7.56 24.44 -4.39
N SER A 543 7.32 25.62 -3.82
CA SER A 543 8.35 26.64 -3.54
C SER A 543 8.00 27.43 -2.27
N GLU A 544 8.86 28.33 -1.81
CA GLU A 544 8.53 29.18 -0.65
C GLU A 544 7.27 30.03 -0.88
N ASP A 545 7.03 30.45 -2.12
CA ASP A 545 5.82 31.20 -2.51
C ASP A 545 4.60 30.29 -2.75
N ASN A 546 4.83 28.99 -3.00
CA ASN A 546 3.79 27.99 -3.27
C ASN A 546 3.98 26.75 -2.38
N LYS A 547 3.56 26.87 -1.12
CA LYS A 547 3.81 25.88 -0.07
C LYS A 547 2.87 24.67 -0.11
N LEU A 548 1.76 24.74 -0.85
CA LEU A 548 0.72 23.71 -0.89
C LEU A 548 0.39 23.30 -2.33
N GLY A 549 0.62 22.04 -2.65
CA GLY A 549 0.18 21.39 -3.88
C GLY A 549 -1.02 20.50 -3.59
N MET A 550 -1.92 20.37 -4.56
CA MET A 550 -3.11 19.53 -4.41
C MET A 550 -3.40 18.74 -5.68
N LEU A 551 -3.88 17.50 -5.49
CA LEU A 551 -4.39 16.67 -6.57
C LEU A 551 -5.69 16.02 -6.13
N PHE A 552 -6.81 16.46 -6.73
CA PHE A 552 -8.12 15.87 -6.50
C PHE A 552 -8.54 15.07 -7.73
N TYR A 553 -8.84 13.78 -7.54
CA TYR A 553 -9.13 12.86 -8.64
C TYR A 553 -10.03 11.71 -8.20
N ARG A 554 -10.59 10.99 -9.18
CA ARG A 554 -11.26 9.71 -8.96
C ARG A 554 -10.32 8.59 -9.43
N PRO A 555 -10.08 7.54 -8.61
CA PRO A 555 -9.34 6.35 -9.04
C PRO A 555 -9.94 5.75 -10.31
N GLN A 556 -9.12 5.23 -11.23
CA GLN A 556 -9.61 4.69 -12.51
C GLN A 556 -10.35 3.35 -12.35
N GLU A 557 -10.08 2.65 -11.26
CA GLU A 557 -10.70 1.38 -10.87
C GLU A 557 -12.17 1.57 -10.47
N GLU A 558 -12.56 2.80 -10.13
CA GLU A 558 -13.91 3.15 -9.71
C GLU A 558 -14.80 3.49 -10.90
N ALA A 559 -16.08 3.09 -10.82
CA ALA A 559 -17.06 3.41 -11.85
C ALA A 559 -17.26 4.93 -11.98
N ALA A 560 -17.69 5.40 -13.16
CA ALA A 560 -17.88 6.83 -13.44
C ALA A 560 -18.96 7.49 -12.56
N ASP A 561 -19.86 6.71 -11.98
CA ASP A 561 -20.90 7.10 -11.03
C ASP A 561 -20.51 6.85 -9.56
N SER A 562 -19.30 6.33 -9.30
CA SER A 562 -18.83 6.08 -7.94
C SER A 562 -18.70 7.37 -7.13
N LYS A 563 -19.11 7.30 -5.86
CA LYS A 563 -18.99 8.41 -4.90
C LYS A 563 -17.58 8.53 -4.31
N ALA A 564 -16.68 7.57 -4.60
CA ALA A 564 -15.31 7.58 -4.14
C ALA A 564 -14.45 8.63 -4.86
N VAL A 565 -13.72 9.42 -4.09
CA VAL A 565 -12.78 10.44 -4.56
C VAL A 565 -11.52 10.43 -3.68
N ARG A 566 -10.39 10.80 -4.27
CA ARG A 566 -9.12 10.97 -3.55
C ARG A 566 -8.62 12.40 -3.63
N LEU A 567 -8.01 12.85 -2.53
CA LEU A 567 -7.32 14.14 -2.45
C LEU A 567 -5.92 13.90 -1.90
N LYS A 568 -4.90 14.25 -2.69
CA LYS A 568 -3.53 14.33 -2.21
C LYS A 568 -3.16 15.77 -1.91
N LEU A 569 -2.64 16.02 -0.71
CA LEU A 569 -2.01 17.28 -0.32
C LEU A 569 -0.49 17.10 -0.30
N PHE A 570 0.22 18.02 -0.92
CA PHE A 570 1.68 18.03 -1.03
C PHE A 570 2.22 19.27 -0.34
N TYR A 571 3.15 19.12 0.58
CA TYR A 571 3.73 20.28 1.29
C TYR A 571 5.19 20.07 1.68
N HIS A 572 5.86 21.19 1.95
CA HIS A 572 7.28 21.26 2.31
C HIS A 572 7.50 21.05 3.82
N SER A 573 8.68 20.56 4.21
CA SER A 573 9.03 20.09 5.57
C SER A 573 8.86 21.07 6.72
N ASP A 574 8.61 22.36 6.48
CA ASP A 574 8.76 23.38 7.52
C ASP A 574 7.62 23.34 8.55
N GLU A 575 6.42 22.90 8.17
CA GLU A 575 5.29 22.68 9.09
C GLU A 575 4.42 21.49 8.63
N PRO A 576 4.29 20.42 9.43
CA PRO A 576 3.34 19.34 9.15
C PRO A 576 1.91 19.86 9.26
N ILE A 577 1.11 19.65 8.21
CA ILE A 577 -0.31 19.97 8.22
C ILE A 577 -1.02 19.02 9.20
N HIS A 578 -1.59 19.57 10.26
CA HIS A 578 -2.35 18.79 11.23
C HIS A 578 -3.70 18.36 10.66
N LEU A 579 -4.03 17.08 10.82
CA LEU A 579 -5.30 16.49 10.39
C LEU A 579 -6.52 17.22 10.96
N SER A 580 -6.42 17.71 12.20
CA SER A 580 -7.47 18.48 12.88
C SER A 580 -7.87 19.75 12.13
N ASP A 581 -6.97 20.29 11.32
CA ASP A 581 -7.18 21.56 10.61
C ASP A 581 -7.83 21.30 9.24
N VAL A 582 -7.49 20.16 8.61
CA VAL A 582 -7.98 19.77 7.28
C VAL A 582 -9.35 19.08 7.33
N MET A 583 -9.57 18.18 8.29
CA MET A 583 -10.82 17.40 8.36
C MET A 583 -12.08 18.27 8.39
N PRO A 584 -12.18 19.33 9.22
CA PRO A 584 -13.37 20.18 9.24
C PRO A 584 -13.61 20.88 7.90
N MET A 585 -12.54 21.27 7.19
CA MET A 585 -12.65 21.88 5.87
C MET A 585 -13.26 20.90 4.86
N LEU A 586 -12.76 19.66 4.81
CA LEU A 586 -13.25 18.63 3.90
C LEU A 586 -14.72 18.25 4.19
N GLU A 587 -15.10 18.14 5.46
CA GLU A 587 -16.49 17.88 5.87
C GLU A 587 -17.43 19.03 5.47
N ASN A 588 -16.96 20.28 5.56
CA ASN A 588 -17.68 21.46 5.11
C ASN A 588 -17.87 21.50 3.58
N PHE A 589 -16.98 20.86 2.81
CA PHE A 589 -17.19 20.61 1.37
C PHE A 589 -18.16 19.46 1.06
N GLY A 590 -18.67 18.77 2.08
CA GLY A 590 -19.61 17.65 1.91
C GLY A 590 -18.92 16.33 1.59
N LEU A 591 -17.61 16.25 1.84
CA LEU A 591 -16.82 15.03 1.72
C LEU A 591 -16.80 14.31 3.06
N ARG A 592 -16.89 12.99 3.03
CA ARG A 592 -16.72 12.13 4.20
C ARG A 592 -15.39 11.40 4.08
N VAL A 593 -14.47 11.68 4.98
CA VAL A 593 -13.17 11.01 5.02
C VAL A 593 -13.36 9.56 5.51
N ILE A 594 -12.86 8.59 4.75
CA ILE A 594 -12.86 7.17 5.12
C ILE A 594 -11.50 6.77 5.68
N GLY A 595 -10.42 7.29 5.09
CA GLY A 595 -9.06 6.94 5.47
C GLY A 595 -8.07 8.01 5.03
N GLU A 596 -6.91 7.97 5.68
CA GLU A 596 -5.77 8.84 5.45
C GLU A 596 -4.51 7.97 5.37
N SER A 597 -3.61 8.32 4.46
CA SER A 597 -2.29 7.69 4.36
C SER A 597 -1.21 8.77 4.20
N PRO A 598 -0.43 9.05 5.25
CA PRO A 598 0.71 9.96 5.16
C PRO A 598 1.94 9.25 4.61
N TYR A 599 2.60 9.88 3.64
CA TYR A 599 3.84 9.41 3.05
C TYR A 599 4.93 10.48 3.15
N GLU A 600 6.02 10.16 3.85
CA GLU A 600 7.22 10.98 3.92
C GLU A 600 8.12 10.68 2.72
N VAL A 601 8.37 11.69 1.87
CA VAL A 601 9.22 11.57 0.68
C VAL A 601 10.53 12.33 0.92
N ARG A 602 11.63 11.59 1.10
CA ARG A 602 12.94 12.17 1.40
C ARG A 602 13.87 12.13 0.19
N LYS A 603 14.10 13.28 -0.43
CA LYS A 603 15.04 13.39 -1.56
C LYS A 603 16.47 13.10 -1.12
N THR A 604 17.29 12.67 -2.09
CA THR A 604 18.73 12.41 -1.88
C THR A 604 19.50 13.68 -1.47
N ASN A 605 19.02 14.87 -1.87
CA ASN A 605 19.61 16.17 -1.48
C ASN A 605 19.28 16.60 -0.03
N GLY A 606 18.51 15.80 0.71
CA GLY A 606 18.14 16.06 2.10
C GLY A 606 16.83 16.82 2.32
N VAL A 607 16.18 17.29 1.25
CA VAL A 607 14.86 17.92 1.32
C VAL A 607 13.78 16.86 1.56
N THR A 608 12.89 17.12 2.52
CA THR A 608 11.76 16.25 2.83
C THR A 608 10.46 16.90 2.39
N TYR A 609 9.63 16.13 1.69
CA TYR A 609 8.26 16.50 1.36
C TYR A 609 7.31 15.51 2.01
N TRP A 610 6.06 15.94 2.19
CA TRP A 610 4.99 15.08 2.67
C TRP A 610 3.87 15.01 1.66
N ILE A 611 3.33 13.81 1.49
CA ILE A 611 2.11 13.54 0.73
C ILE A 611 1.07 13.01 1.71
N LEU A 612 -0.05 13.70 1.87
CA LEU A 612 -1.22 13.20 2.60
C LEU A 612 -2.27 12.77 1.59
N ASP A 613 -2.51 11.46 1.47
CA ASP A 613 -3.56 10.91 0.61
C ASP A 613 -4.84 10.63 1.41
N PHE A 614 -5.91 11.35 1.08
CA PHE A 614 -7.23 11.20 1.68
C PHE A 614 -8.14 10.39 0.76
N SER A 615 -8.66 9.28 1.29
CA SER A 615 -9.74 8.51 0.66
C SER A 615 -11.08 8.97 1.20
N MET A 616 -11.96 9.46 0.32
CA MET A 616 -13.20 10.12 0.72
C MET A 616 -14.42 9.68 -0.10
N LEU A 617 -15.60 9.87 0.46
CA LEU A 617 -16.89 9.75 -0.24
C LEU A 617 -17.53 11.13 -0.37
N HIS A 618 -18.00 11.44 -1.57
CA HIS A 618 -18.87 12.57 -1.77
C HIS A 618 -20.35 12.22 -1.55
N LYS A 619 -21.13 13.16 -1.00
CA LYS A 619 -22.53 12.93 -0.62
C LYS A 619 -23.58 13.16 -1.72
N SER A 620 -23.31 13.92 -2.78
CA SER A 620 -24.39 14.23 -3.74
C SER A 620 -24.83 13.02 -4.58
N ASP A 621 -26.12 13.02 -4.88
CA ASP A 621 -26.78 12.00 -5.71
C ASP A 621 -26.76 12.30 -7.21
N LYS A 622 -26.29 13.49 -7.61
CA LYS A 622 -26.06 13.84 -9.01
C LYS A 622 -24.65 13.46 -9.46
N THR A 623 -24.51 13.01 -10.70
CA THR A 623 -23.22 12.79 -11.36
C THR A 623 -22.46 14.11 -11.46
N ILE A 624 -21.41 14.29 -10.66
CA ILE A 624 -20.53 15.47 -10.75
C ILE A 624 -19.61 15.33 -11.96
N ASP A 625 -19.50 16.37 -12.79
CA ASP A 625 -18.34 16.47 -13.70
C ASP A 625 -17.11 16.87 -12.88
N LEU A 626 -16.37 15.84 -12.46
CA LEU A 626 -15.17 15.98 -11.64
C LEU A 626 -14.08 16.85 -12.28
N ARG A 627 -14.09 17.05 -13.60
CA ARG A 627 -13.04 17.86 -14.26
C ARG A 627 -13.19 19.34 -13.95
N GLU A 628 -14.39 19.89 -14.13
CA GLU A 628 -14.67 21.29 -13.77
C GLU A 628 -14.70 21.48 -12.25
N ALA A 629 -15.27 20.53 -11.52
CA ALA A 629 -15.35 20.58 -10.07
C ALA A 629 -13.97 20.51 -9.39
N ARG A 630 -12.98 19.84 -10.01
CA ARG A 630 -11.61 19.74 -9.47
C ARG A 630 -10.96 21.10 -9.31
N ASP A 631 -10.95 21.91 -10.37
CA ASP A 631 -10.22 23.17 -10.35
C ASP A 631 -10.93 24.19 -9.43
N LEU A 632 -12.28 24.19 -9.40
CA LEU A 632 -13.07 24.99 -8.47
C LEU A 632 -12.84 24.59 -7.01
N PHE A 633 -12.81 23.28 -6.73
CA PHE A 633 -12.54 22.76 -5.39
C PHE A 633 -11.12 23.13 -4.93
N GLN A 634 -10.11 22.95 -5.78
CA GLN A 634 -8.73 23.30 -5.45
C GLN A 634 -8.58 24.80 -5.17
N GLN A 635 -9.17 25.66 -5.98
CA GLN A 635 -9.14 27.11 -5.74
C GLN A 635 -9.86 27.49 -4.45
N ALA A 636 -11.04 26.93 -4.19
CA ALA A 636 -11.80 27.21 -2.99
C ALA A 636 -11.09 26.71 -1.72
N PHE A 637 -10.50 25.51 -1.76
CA PHE A 637 -9.75 24.95 -0.65
C PHE A 637 -8.51 25.79 -0.33
N ALA A 638 -7.74 26.18 -1.35
CA ALA A 638 -6.57 27.05 -1.17
C ALA A 638 -6.95 28.42 -0.58
N ALA A 639 -8.06 29.02 -1.02
CA ALA A 639 -8.54 30.30 -0.49
C ALA A 639 -9.05 30.19 0.97
N ILE A 640 -9.67 29.07 1.35
CA ILE A 640 -10.05 28.80 2.75
C ILE A 640 -8.81 28.60 3.60
N TRP A 641 -7.82 27.85 3.09
CA TRP A 641 -6.54 27.62 3.76
C TRP A 641 -5.78 28.93 4.02
N ALA A 642 -5.79 29.85 3.06
CA ALA A 642 -5.22 31.20 3.22
C ALA A 642 -6.06 32.13 4.12
N GLY A 643 -7.26 31.71 4.54
CA GLY A 643 -8.18 32.52 5.35
C GLY A 643 -8.88 33.64 4.55
N GLU A 644 -8.92 33.56 3.23
CA GLU A 644 -9.62 34.49 2.33
C GLU A 644 -11.11 34.15 2.18
N LEU A 645 -11.52 32.92 2.51
CA LEU A 645 -12.90 32.46 2.52
C LEU A 645 -13.23 31.77 3.84
N ASP A 646 -14.50 31.84 4.27
CA ASP A 646 -14.98 31.14 5.46
C ASP A 646 -15.14 29.62 5.21
N SER A 647 -14.86 28.82 6.25
CA SER A 647 -15.09 27.38 6.27
C SER A 647 -16.43 27.06 6.94
N ASP A 648 -17.50 26.88 6.16
CA ASP A 648 -18.84 26.54 6.62
C ASP A 648 -19.59 25.63 5.63
N GLY A 649 -20.81 25.18 5.97
CA GLY A 649 -21.58 24.23 5.17
C GLY A 649 -22.01 24.73 3.80
N PHE A 650 -21.88 26.03 3.50
CA PHE A 650 -22.11 26.54 2.14
C PHE A 650 -21.07 26.01 1.14
N ASN A 651 -19.90 25.58 1.61
CA ASN A 651 -18.83 25.06 0.76
C ASN A 651 -19.23 23.76 0.03
N ARG A 652 -20.26 23.05 0.50
CA ARG A 652 -20.87 21.90 -0.20
C ARG A 652 -21.35 22.25 -1.61
N LEU A 653 -21.73 23.51 -1.84
CA LEU A 653 -22.19 24.00 -3.13
C LEU A 653 -21.08 24.05 -4.20
N VAL A 654 -19.80 24.00 -3.81
CA VAL A 654 -18.69 23.92 -4.77
C VAL A 654 -18.79 22.64 -5.58
N LEU A 655 -18.94 21.50 -4.90
CA LEU A 655 -19.08 20.19 -5.55
C LEU A 655 -20.52 19.91 -6.00
N GLY A 656 -21.52 20.34 -5.22
CA GLY A 656 -22.93 20.04 -5.49
C GLY A 656 -23.59 20.92 -6.58
N ALA A 657 -23.19 22.20 -6.69
CA ALA A 657 -23.79 23.15 -7.63
C ALA A 657 -22.79 23.69 -8.68
N GLY A 658 -21.49 23.37 -8.55
CA GLY A 658 -20.44 23.88 -9.43
C GLY A 658 -20.23 25.39 -9.27
N LEU A 659 -20.45 25.92 -8.07
CA LEU A 659 -20.26 27.34 -7.77
C LEU A 659 -18.83 27.60 -7.28
N SER A 660 -18.25 28.72 -7.67
CA SER A 660 -16.98 29.19 -7.11
C SER A 660 -17.13 29.67 -5.67
N GLY A 661 -16.07 29.61 -4.87
CA GLY A 661 -16.08 30.09 -3.47
C GLY A 661 -16.51 31.56 -3.34
N ARG A 662 -16.24 32.37 -4.36
CA ARG A 662 -16.69 33.77 -4.43
C ARG A 662 -18.18 33.91 -4.71
N GLU A 663 -18.76 33.09 -5.58
CA GLU A 663 -20.20 33.07 -5.81
C GLU A 663 -20.96 32.63 -4.55
N ILE A 664 -20.41 31.66 -3.83
CA ILE A 664 -20.93 31.20 -2.54
C ILE A 664 -20.94 32.33 -1.50
N SER A 665 -19.96 33.23 -1.54
CA SER A 665 -19.89 34.39 -0.64
C SER A 665 -21.09 35.33 -0.79
N ILE A 666 -21.76 35.36 -1.95
CA ILE A 666 -23.02 36.10 -2.15
C ILE A 666 -24.13 35.51 -1.29
N LEU A 667 -24.31 34.19 -1.37
CA LEU A 667 -25.33 33.47 -0.59
C LEU A 667 -25.04 33.59 0.90
N ARG A 668 -23.77 33.43 1.29
CA ARG A 668 -23.33 33.57 2.68
C ARG A 668 -23.61 34.97 3.24
N ALA A 669 -23.35 36.03 2.47
CA ALA A 669 -23.63 37.42 2.88
C ALA A 669 -25.13 37.64 3.16
N TYR A 670 -26.01 37.14 2.28
CA TYR A 670 -27.45 37.23 2.50
C TYR A 670 -27.91 36.37 3.70
N ALA A 671 -27.33 35.18 3.91
CA ALA A 671 -27.61 34.37 5.10
C ALA A 671 -27.28 35.11 6.40
N ARG A 672 -26.10 35.77 6.46
CA ARG A 672 -25.68 36.59 7.59
C ARG A 672 -26.60 37.78 7.80
N TYR A 673 -27.07 38.40 6.72
CA TYR A 673 -28.09 39.46 6.82
C TYR A 673 -29.43 38.94 7.36
N MET A 674 -29.92 37.77 6.92
CA MET A 674 -31.15 37.17 7.44
C MET A 674 -31.07 36.94 8.95
N ARG A 675 -29.92 36.49 9.45
CA ARG A 675 -29.66 36.36 10.89
C ARG A 675 -29.79 37.70 11.62
N GLN A 676 -29.22 38.77 11.06
CA GLN A 676 -29.31 40.12 11.64
C GLN A 676 -30.73 40.71 11.63
N VAL A 677 -31.58 40.29 10.70
CA VAL A 677 -32.99 40.71 10.62
C VAL A 677 -33.90 39.89 11.56
N GLY A 678 -33.37 38.85 12.21
CA GLY A 678 -34.12 38.00 13.15
C GLY A 678 -34.97 36.94 12.45
N PHE A 679 -34.51 36.44 11.30
CA PHE A 679 -35.16 35.33 10.61
C PHE A 679 -35.10 34.05 11.48
N PRO A 680 -36.18 33.25 11.57
CA PRO A 680 -36.31 32.22 12.60
C PRO A 680 -35.43 30.98 12.39
N PHE A 681 -34.86 30.80 11.20
CA PHE A 681 -34.06 29.63 10.86
C PHE A 681 -32.57 29.83 11.14
N SER A 682 -31.90 28.76 11.60
CA SER A 682 -30.47 28.77 11.86
C SER A 682 -29.67 28.79 10.54
N GLN A 683 -28.43 29.27 10.61
CA GLN A 683 -27.53 29.27 9.44
C GLN A 683 -27.32 27.86 8.90
N GLN A 684 -27.14 26.86 9.77
CA GLN A 684 -26.96 25.47 9.37
C GLN A 684 -28.17 24.93 8.59
N TYR A 685 -29.39 25.28 8.99
CA TYR A 685 -30.60 24.86 8.27
C TYR A 685 -30.68 25.52 6.89
N ILE A 686 -30.24 26.77 6.76
CA ILE A 686 -30.15 27.47 5.47
C ILE A 686 -29.10 26.83 4.55
N GLU A 687 -27.93 26.48 5.10
CA GLU A 687 -26.86 25.76 4.39
C GLU A 687 -27.35 24.42 3.86
N ASP A 688 -28.01 23.63 4.71
CA ASP A 688 -28.55 22.34 4.35
C ASP A 688 -29.65 22.50 3.28
N THR A 689 -30.55 23.48 3.41
CA THR A 689 -31.60 23.76 2.40
C THR A 689 -30.99 24.02 1.01
N LEU A 690 -30.01 24.92 0.92
CA LEU A 690 -29.37 25.24 -0.37
C LEU A 690 -28.58 24.05 -0.93
N SER A 691 -27.99 23.22 -0.06
CA SER A 691 -27.30 22.00 -0.45
C SER A 691 -28.24 20.92 -0.98
N HIS A 692 -29.48 20.85 -0.49
CA HIS A 692 -30.51 19.92 -1.00
C HIS A 692 -31.03 20.36 -2.38
N TYR A 693 -31.09 21.67 -2.65
CA TYR A 693 -31.54 22.23 -3.93
C TYR A 693 -30.44 23.03 -4.67
N PRO A 694 -29.38 22.36 -5.18
CA PRO A 694 -28.24 23.03 -5.82
C PRO A 694 -28.62 23.82 -7.08
N ASP A 695 -29.63 23.38 -7.85
CA ASP A 695 -30.09 24.08 -9.04
C ASP A 695 -30.74 25.44 -8.69
N LEU A 696 -31.48 25.49 -7.58
CA LEU A 696 -32.08 26.72 -7.06
C LEU A 696 -30.99 27.66 -6.53
N ALA A 697 -29.99 27.14 -5.80
CA ALA A 697 -28.84 27.93 -5.36
C ALA A 697 -28.09 28.57 -6.54
N LYS A 698 -27.84 27.80 -7.62
CA LYS A 698 -27.25 28.31 -8.86
C LYS A 698 -28.15 29.33 -9.56
N GLY A 699 -29.47 29.13 -9.51
CA GLY A 699 -30.48 30.08 -9.98
C GLY A 699 -30.39 31.43 -9.26
N LEU A 700 -30.26 31.43 -7.93
CA LEU A 700 -30.12 32.64 -7.12
C LEU A 700 -28.84 33.42 -7.45
N VAL A 701 -27.70 32.74 -7.57
CA VAL A 701 -26.44 33.38 -7.99
C VAL A 701 -26.57 33.94 -9.40
N SER A 702 -27.20 33.20 -10.31
CA SER A 702 -27.46 33.67 -11.68
C SER A 702 -28.38 34.89 -11.72
N LEU A 703 -29.35 34.99 -10.79
CA LEU A 703 -30.21 36.16 -10.64
C LEU A 703 -29.41 37.38 -10.20
N PHE A 704 -28.56 37.21 -9.19
CA PHE A 704 -27.65 38.25 -8.74
C PHE A 704 -26.75 38.73 -9.89
N GLY A 705 -26.16 37.80 -10.64
CA GLY A 705 -25.32 38.11 -11.79
C GLY A 705 -26.04 38.90 -12.89
N LYS A 706 -27.25 38.47 -13.29
CA LYS A 706 -28.04 39.21 -14.28
C LYS A 706 -28.44 40.62 -13.83
N ARG A 707 -28.59 40.84 -12.52
CA ARG A 707 -29.01 42.12 -11.95
C ARG A 707 -27.85 43.10 -11.80
N PHE A 708 -26.65 42.61 -11.48
CA PHE A 708 -25.52 43.45 -11.07
C PHE A 708 -24.29 43.37 -11.97
N ASP A 709 -24.19 42.43 -12.92
CA ASP A 709 -23.07 42.37 -13.86
C ASP A 709 -23.07 43.61 -14.79
N PRO A 710 -22.01 44.45 -14.76
CA PRO A 710 -21.91 45.61 -15.63
C PRO A 710 -21.97 45.28 -17.12
N LYS A 711 -21.55 44.07 -17.53
CA LYS A 711 -21.61 43.61 -18.93
C LYS A 711 -23.05 43.42 -19.41
N LEU A 712 -23.96 43.06 -18.51
CA LEU A 712 -25.37 42.78 -18.80
C LEU A 712 -26.28 44.00 -18.63
N LYS A 713 -25.75 45.12 -18.11
CA LYS A 713 -26.46 46.40 -17.88
C LYS A 713 -27.81 46.26 -17.15
N GLY A 714 -27.97 45.23 -16.32
CA GLY A 714 -29.20 45.02 -15.54
C GLY A 714 -30.46 44.74 -16.38
N SER A 715 -30.38 43.91 -17.43
CA SER A 715 -31.53 43.54 -18.27
C SER A 715 -32.76 43.09 -17.46
N ALA A 716 -33.82 43.90 -17.48
CA ALA A 716 -35.06 43.65 -16.72
C ALA A 716 -35.80 42.38 -17.20
N LYS A 717 -35.82 42.13 -18.52
CA LYS A 717 -36.46 40.94 -19.10
C LYS A 717 -35.76 39.65 -18.66
N GLY A 718 -34.43 39.64 -18.70
CA GLY A 718 -33.63 38.48 -18.30
C GLY A 718 -33.70 38.15 -16.80
N GLN A 719 -33.98 39.15 -15.96
CA GLN A 719 -34.26 38.99 -14.53
C GLN A 719 -35.65 38.38 -14.30
N GLN A 720 -36.69 38.93 -14.94
CA GLN A 720 -38.07 38.43 -14.82
C GLN A 720 -38.20 36.98 -15.28
N ASP A 721 -37.57 36.60 -16.40
CA ASP A 721 -37.57 35.23 -16.90
C ASP A 721 -36.94 34.26 -15.89
N LEU A 722 -35.87 34.68 -15.21
CA LEU A 722 -35.18 33.84 -14.22
C LEU A 722 -35.95 33.76 -12.91
N ILE A 723 -36.58 34.85 -12.45
CA ILE A 723 -37.49 34.86 -11.30
C ILE A 723 -38.66 33.90 -11.56
N LYS A 724 -39.25 33.95 -12.76
CA LYS A 724 -40.33 33.04 -13.15
C LYS A 724 -39.85 31.58 -13.10
N LYS A 725 -38.69 31.29 -13.67
CA LYS A 725 -38.10 29.94 -13.66
C LYS A 725 -37.82 29.43 -12.24
N ILE A 726 -37.24 30.28 -11.37
CA ILE A 726 -37.01 29.93 -9.96
C ILE A 726 -38.35 29.68 -9.26
N THR A 727 -39.37 30.50 -9.52
CA THR A 727 -40.71 30.33 -8.94
C THR A 727 -41.37 29.03 -9.39
N GLU A 728 -41.26 28.65 -10.67
CA GLU A 728 -41.74 27.36 -11.18
C GLU A 728 -41.00 26.16 -10.55
N GLN A 729 -39.71 26.32 -10.24
CA GLN A 729 -38.93 25.30 -9.54
C GLN A 729 -39.28 25.23 -8.04
N LEU A 730 -39.65 26.36 -7.42
CA LEU A 730 -40.13 26.41 -6.04
C LEU A 730 -41.42 25.63 -5.84
N ASP A 731 -42.30 25.56 -6.85
CA ASP A 731 -43.53 24.76 -6.79
C ASP A 731 -43.27 23.25 -6.61
N HIS A 732 -42.03 22.78 -6.85
CA HIS A 732 -41.61 21.39 -6.72
C HIS A 732 -40.84 21.11 -5.41
N VAL A 733 -40.73 22.09 -4.52
CA VAL A 733 -40.06 21.94 -3.21
C VAL A 733 -41.02 21.27 -2.22
N GLU A 734 -40.58 20.19 -1.58
CA GLU A 734 -41.44 19.37 -0.71
C GLU A 734 -41.73 20.04 0.66
N SER A 735 -40.80 20.84 1.16
CA SER A 735 -40.86 21.50 2.47
C SER A 735 -41.24 22.98 2.35
N LEU A 736 -42.25 23.41 3.12
CA LEU A 736 -42.67 24.82 3.19
C LEU A 736 -41.59 25.73 3.77
N ASP A 737 -40.79 25.22 4.71
CA ASP A 737 -39.71 25.98 5.32
C ASP A 737 -38.57 26.21 4.31
N ASP A 738 -38.30 25.22 3.46
CA ASP A 738 -37.29 25.29 2.40
C ASP A 738 -37.71 26.31 1.32
N ASP A 739 -38.99 26.30 0.90
CA ASP A 739 -39.54 27.34 -0.01
C ASP A 739 -39.36 28.73 0.60
N ARG A 740 -39.71 28.89 1.89
CA ARG A 740 -39.63 30.18 2.57
C ARG A 740 -38.20 30.72 2.58
N ILE A 741 -37.20 29.88 2.80
CA ILE A 741 -35.78 30.28 2.77
C ILE A 741 -35.37 30.74 1.37
N ILE A 742 -35.64 29.95 0.34
CA ILE A 742 -35.20 30.25 -1.03
C ILE A 742 -35.94 31.48 -1.59
N ARG A 743 -37.24 31.60 -1.31
CA ARG A 743 -38.04 32.78 -1.64
C ARG A 743 -37.48 34.04 -0.97
N ARG A 744 -37.05 33.92 0.29
CA ARG A 744 -36.44 35.03 1.02
C ARG A 744 -35.15 35.52 0.38
N TYR A 745 -34.30 34.62 -0.11
CA TYR A 745 -33.12 35.00 -0.90
C TYR A 745 -33.50 35.78 -2.16
N MET A 746 -34.49 35.30 -2.90
CA MET A 746 -34.97 35.96 -4.12
C MET A 746 -35.49 37.38 -3.84
N GLU A 747 -36.26 37.56 -2.76
CA GLU A 747 -36.75 38.87 -2.31
C GLU A 747 -35.61 39.83 -1.96
N MET A 748 -34.63 39.36 -1.18
CA MET A 748 -33.49 40.19 -0.75
C MET A 748 -32.56 40.57 -1.92
N ILE A 749 -32.33 39.66 -2.86
CA ILE A 749 -31.58 39.96 -4.10
C ILE A 749 -32.31 41.02 -4.91
N THR A 750 -33.64 40.93 -5.00
CA THR A 750 -34.47 41.90 -5.72
C THR A 750 -34.50 43.27 -5.03
N ALA A 751 -34.55 43.31 -3.69
CA ALA A 751 -34.50 44.54 -2.89
C ALA A 751 -33.09 45.17 -2.81
N THR A 752 -32.07 44.50 -3.36
CA THR A 752 -30.71 45.05 -3.45
C THR A 752 -30.64 46.06 -4.60
N LEU A 753 -30.07 47.24 -4.32
CA LEU A 753 -29.98 48.39 -5.21
C LEU A 753 -28.61 48.53 -5.87
N ARG A 754 -27.53 48.29 -5.11
CA ARG A 754 -26.13 48.41 -5.57
C ARG A 754 -25.23 47.40 -4.86
N THR A 755 -24.16 46.99 -5.53
CA THR A 755 -23.12 46.12 -4.96
C THR A 755 -21.74 46.40 -5.56
N ASN A 756 -20.68 46.20 -4.78
CA ASN A 756 -19.29 46.33 -5.22
C ASN A 756 -18.70 45.00 -5.77
N TYR A 757 -19.50 43.93 -5.87
CA TYR A 757 -19.02 42.59 -6.21
C TYR A 757 -18.15 42.53 -7.48
N TYR A 758 -18.42 43.35 -8.49
CA TYR A 758 -17.68 43.37 -9.77
C TYR A 758 -16.51 44.36 -9.81
N GLN A 759 -16.20 45.02 -8.70
CA GLN A 759 -15.05 45.91 -8.60
C GLN A 759 -13.75 45.12 -8.43
N LEU A 760 -12.70 45.64 -9.06
CA LEU A 760 -11.34 45.15 -8.91
C LEU A 760 -10.55 46.13 -8.04
N ASP A 761 -9.51 45.63 -7.38
CA ASP A 761 -8.50 46.43 -6.71
C ASP A 761 -7.42 46.91 -7.70
N ASP A 762 -6.40 47.61 -7.18
CA ASP A 762 -5.30 48.16 -7.97
C ASP A 762 -4.46 47.08 -8.67
N ASN A 763 -4.44 45.87 -8.14
CA ASN A 763 -3.75 44.70 -8.70
C ASN A 763 -4.60 43.94 -9.73
N LYS A 764 -5.77 44.47 -10.11
CA LYS A 764 -6.77 43.81 -10.95
C LYS A 764 -7.30 42.52 -10.35
N GLN A 765 -7.11 42.31 -9.05
CA GLN A 765 -7.72 41.24 -8.29
C GLN A 765 -9.07 41.70 -7.78
N SER A 766 -9.83 40.76 -7.27
CA SER A 766 -11.18 41.01 -6.81
C SER A 766 -11.18 41.47 -5.36
N LYS A 767 -11.97 42.50 -5.04
CA LYS A 767 -12.01 43.02 -3.67
C LYS A 767 -12.49 41.93 -2.69
N PRO A 768 -11.84 41.78 -1.52
CA PRO A 768 -12.14 40.70 -0.56
C PRO A 768 -13.35 41.01 0.35
N TRP A 769 -14.09 42.11 0.13
CA TRP A 769 -15.29 42.47 0.86
C TRP A 769 -16.47 42.74 -0.07
N LEU A 770 -17.66 42.34 0.37
CA LEU A 770 -18.92 42.53 -0.33
C LEU A 770 -19.77 43.57 0.38
N ALA A 771 -20.16 44.62 -0.35
CA ALA A 771 -21.13 45.61 0.08
C ALA A 771 -22.45 45.42 -0.67
N LEU A 772 -23.56 45.44 0.07
CA LEU A 772 -24.92 45.29 -0.44
C LEU A 772 -25.75 46.47 0.06
N LYS A 773 -26.07 47.42 -0.83
CA LYS A 773 -27.00 48.51 -0.55
C LYS A 773 -28.41 48.02 -0.84
N MET A 774 -29.24 47.94 0.18
CA MET A 774 -30.60 47.40 0.11
C MET A 774 -31.64 48.47 0.44
N ARG A 775 -32.86 48.22 -0.01
CA ARG A 775 -34.07 48.93 0.40
C ARG A 775 -34.90 48.06 1.35
N PRO A 776 -34.78 48.23 2.67
CA PRO A 776 -35.47 47.38 3.64
C PRO A 776 -37.00 47.35 3.48
N SER A 777 -37.61 48.43 2.97
CA SER A 777 -39.08 48.49 2.78
C SER A 777 -39.62 47.52 1.72
N GLU A 778 -38.77 46.99 0.83
CA GLU A 778 -39.15 46.01 -0.18
C GLU A 778 -38.98 44.56 0.29
N ILE A 779 -38.39 44.36 1.47
CA ILE A 779 -38.19 43.04 2.07
C ILE A 779 -39.35 42.79 3.05
N PRO A 780 -40.15 41.72 2.88
CA PRO A 780 -41.25 41.39 3.80
C PRO A 780 -40.78 41.18 5.25
N ASP A 781 -41.64 41.27 6.26
CA ASP A 781 -41.31 40.89 7.66
C ASP A 781 -40.04 41.51 8.29
N ILE A 782 -39.55 42.66 7.81
CA ILE A 782 -38.43 43.36 8.46
C ILE A 782 -38.92 44.00 9.79
N PRO A 783 -38.20 43.81 10.92
CA PRO A 783 -38.56 44.44 12.18
C PRO A 783 -38.58 45.96 12.10
N ALA A 784 -39.64 46.56 12.63
CA ALA A 784 -39.76 48.01 12.77
C ALA A 784 -38.81 48.55 13.87
N PRO A 785 -38.27 49.79 13.74
CA PRO A 785 -38.47 50.74 12.64
C PRO A 785 -37.67 50.37 11.38
N VAL A 786 -38.25 50.60 10.21
CA VAL A 786 -37.65 50.24 8.90
C VAL A 786 -36.87 51.45 8.35
N PRO A 787 -35.53 51.36 8.19
CA PRO A 787 -34.73 52.42 7.56
C PRO A 787 -35.04 52.56 6.06
N ALA A 788 -34.78 53.74 5.50
CA ALA A 788 -34.96 53.99 4.07
C ALA A 788 -33.90 53.26 3.22
N PHE A 789 -32.66 53.22 3.71
CA PHE A 789 -31.55 52.50 3.09
C PHE A 789 -30.71 51.80 4.13
N GLU A 790 -30.21 50.63 3.79
CA GLU A 790 -29.32 49.82 4.61
C GLU A 790 -28.16 49.33 3.75
N ILE A 791 -26.92 49.61 4.15
CA ILE A 791 -25.72 49.06 3.51
C ILE A 791 -25.17 47.99 4.43
N PHE A 792 -25.22 46.74 3.98
CA PHE A 792 -24.63 45.60 4.68
C PHE A 792 -23.28 45.29 4.06
N VAL A 793 -22.25 45.13 4.90
CA VAL A 793 -20.90 44.81 4.48
C VAL A 793 -20.51 43.47 5.09
N TYR A 794 -20.04 42.56 4.25
CA TYR A 794 -19.61 41.22 4.64
C TYR A 794 -18.23 40.91 4.07
N ALA A 795 -17.37 40.40 4.93
CA ALA A 795 -16.10 39.75 4.60
C ALA A 795 -15.81 38.67 5.67
N PRO A 796 -14.83 37.78 5.44
CA PRO A 796 -14.42 36.77 6.42
C PRO A 796 -13.90 37.36 7.74
N ASP A 797 -13.38 38.59 7.71
CA ASP A 797 -12.82 39.27 8.89
C ASP A 797 -13.71 40.38 9.46
N ILE A 798 -14.68 40.90 8.69
CA ILE A 798 -15.57 41.98 9.11
C ILE A 798 -17.03 41.74 8.70
N GLU A 799 -17.95 42.07 9.61
CA GLU A 799 -19.36 42.29 9.30
C GLU A 799 -19.78 43.67 9.78
N GLY A 800 -20.64 44.35 9.03
CA GLY A 800 -21.11 45.66 9.44
C GLY A 800 -22.36 46.10 8.72
N VAL A 801 -23.03 47.09 9.30
CA VAL A 801 -24.27 47.66 8.78
C VAL A 801 -24.24 49.18 8.90
N HIS A 802 -24.77 49.87 7.90
CA HIS A 802 -25.02 51.31 7.95
C HIS A 802 -26.48 51.59 7.60
N LEU A 803 -27.21 52.11 8.57
CA LEU A 803 -28.65 52.37 8.52
C LEU A 803 -28.91 53.86 8.32
N ARG A 804 -29.68 54.22 7.30
CA ARG A 804 -30.07 55.61 7.01
C ARG A 804 -31.57 55.80 7.02
N GLY A 805 -32.04 56.83 7.73
CA GLY A 805 -33.46 57.24 7.72
C GLY A 805 -33.92 57.98 6.46
N GLY A 806 -32.98 58.38 5.58
CA GLY A 806 -33.26 59.12 4.35
C GLY A 806 -31.98 59.37 3.54
N LYS A 807 -32.07 60.12 2.44
CA LYS A 807 -30.93 60.40 1.54
C LYS A 807 -29.83 61.23 2.21
N VAL A 808 -30.21 62.33 2.85
CA VAL A 808 -29.29 63.19 3.60
C VAL A 808 -29.35 62.79 5.06
N ALA A 809 -28.45 61.89 5.47
CA ALA A 809 -28.44 61.35 6.82
C ALA A 809 -27.04 61.39 7.44
N ARG A 810 -26.96 61.62 8.75
CA ARG A 810 -25.70 61.69 9.50
C ARG A 810 -25.76 60.85 10.77
N GLY A 811 -24.66 60.16 11.07
CA GLY A 811 -24.41 59.67 12.42
C GLY A 811 -23.16 58.81 12.55
N GLY A 812 -22.92 58.37 13.79
CA GLY A 812 -21.67 57.73 14.16
C GLY A 812 -21.55 56.26 13.77
N LEU A 813 -20.30 55.80 13.61
CA LEU A 813 -19.94 54.40 13.38
C LEU A 813 -19.44 53.74 14.68
N ARG A 814 -20.14 52.71 15.15
CA ARG A 814 -19.81 52.01 16.39
C ARG A 814 -18.99 50.75 16.13
N TRP A 815 -17.92 50.55 16.89
CA TRP A 815 -17.30 49.24 16.99
C TRP A 815 -18.07 48.42 18.03
N SER A 816 -18.79 47.39 17.56
CA SER A 816 -19.59 46.51 18.42
C SER A 816 -18.84 45.23 18.74
N ASP A 817 -19.01 44.76 19.97
CA ASP A 817 -18.60 43.44 20.47
C ASP A 817 -19.69 42.37 20.29
N ARG A 818 -20.90 42.76 19.84
CA ARG A 818 -22.06 41.87 19.69
C ARG A 818 -22.12 41.25 18.29
N GLN A 819 -21.47 40.12 18.10
CA GLN A 819 -21.47 39.42 16.80
C GLN A 819 -22.87 38.98 16.35
N GLU A 820 -23.73 38.54 17.27
CA GLU A 820 -24.99 37.89 16.89
C GLU A 820 -26.12 38.86 16.54
N ASP A 821 -26.13 40.08 17.09
CA ASP A 821 -27.24 41.02 16.95
C ASP A 821 -26.83 42.51 16.92
N PHE A 822 -25.64 42.82 16.39
CA PHE A 822 -25.17 44.19 16.23
C PHE A 822 -26.17 45.06 15.45
N ARG A 823 -26.91 44.52 14.48
CA ARG A 823 -27.93 45.30 13.76
C ARG A 823 -29.01 45.84 14.70
N THR A 824 -29.47 45.04 15.66
CA THR A 824 -30.46 45.45 16.67
C THR A 824 -29.93 46.55 17.56
N GLU A 825 -28.66 46.45 17.98
CA GLU A 825 -27.97 47.51 18.71
C GLU A 825 -27.91 48.81 17.91
N ILE A 826 -27.44 48.74 16.66
CA ILE A 826 -27.31 49.92 15.78
C ILE A 826 -28.69 50.51 15.48
N LEU A 827 -29.72 49.70 15.26
CA LEU A 827 -31.10 50.16 15.04
C LEU A 827 -31.65 50.91 16.25
N GLY A 828 -31.38 50.43 17.47
CA GLY A 828 -31.73 51.15 18.70
C GLY A 828 -31.07 52.54 18.77
N LEU A 829 -29.82 52.65 18.32
CA LEU A 829 -29.10 53.92 18.25
C LEU A 829 -29.64 54.83 17.14
N VAL A 830 -30.03 54.31 15.98
CA VAL A 830 -30.72 55.08 14.93
C VAL A 830 -32.01 55.67 15.47
N LYS A 831 -32.81 54.89 16.19
CA LYS A 831 -34.07 55.36 16.80
C LYS A 831 -33.82 56.54 17.74
N ALA A 832 -32.81 56.44 18.60
CA ALA A 832 -32.42 57.55 19.47
C ALA A 832 -31.94 58.78 18.68
N GLN A 833 -31.19 58.57 17.59
CA GLN A 833 -30.69 59.64 16.74
C GLN A 833 -31.81 60.33 15.93
N GLN A 834 -32.80 59.57 15.46
CA GLN A 834 -33.96 60.14 14.76
C GLN A 834 -34.78 61.03 15.68
N VAL A 835 -35.02 60.61 16.93
CA VAL A 835 -35.68 61.45 17.93
C VAL A 835 -34.87 62.72 18.21
N LYS A 836 -33.54 62.61 18.31
CA LYS A 836 -32.64 63.78 18.48
C LYS A 836 -32.70 64.75 17.29
N ASN A 837 -32.78 64.23 16.07
CA ASN A 837 -32.75 65.04 14.84
C ASN A 837 -34.14 65.53 14.41
N THR A 838 -35.21 65.32 15.19
CA THR A 838 -36.58 65.76 14.86
C THR A 838 -36.69 67.27 14.56
N VAL A 839 -35.76 68.08 15.08
CA VAL A 839 -35.74 69.55 14.92
C VAL A 839 -34.58 70.04 14.03
N ILE A 840 -33.79 69.13 13.43
CA ILE A 840 -32.56 69.46 12.68
C ILE A 840 -32.53 68.69 11.35
N VAL A 841 -32.22 69.37 10.24
CA VAL A 841 -31.76 68.72 9.00
C VAL A 841 -30.25 68.47 9.16
N PRO A 842 -29.72 67.24 9.11
CA PRO A 842 -30.21 66.03 8.43
C PRO A 842 -30.87 64.95 9.32
N VAL A 843 -31.55 63.97 8.68
CA VAL A 843 -32.15 62.82 9.39
C VAL A 843 -31.09 61.89 10.00
N GLY A 844 -31.48 61.07 10.98
CA GLY A 844 -30.55 60.18 11.69
C GLY A 844 -30.03 59.04 10.82
N ALA A 845 -28.72 58.83 10.84
CA ALA A 845 -28.06 57.59 10.43
C ALA A 845 -27.26 56.98 11.58
N LYS A 846 -26.91 55.71 11.47
CA LYS A 846 -25.95 55.06 12.35
C LYS A 846 -25.36 53.86 11.64
N GLY A 847 -24.08 53.62 11.85
CA GLY A 847 -23.47 52.37 11.43
C GLY A 847 -22.77 51.67 12.57
N GLY A 848 -22.45 50.40 12.34
CA GLY A 848 -21.57 49.66 13.21
C GLY A 848 -20.97 48.46 12.51
N PHE A 849 -19.83 48.03 13.03
CA PHE A 849 -19.09 46.89 12.50
C PHE A 849 -18.54 46.03 13.65
N VAL A 850 -18.26 44.78 13.33
CA VAL A 850 -17.72 43.77 14.22
C VAL A 850 -16.49 43.15 13.57
N CYS A 851 -15.40 43.06 14.34
CA CYS A 851 -14.18 42.37 13.94
C CYS A 851 -14.28 40.89 14.31
N LYS A 852 -14.37 40.00 13.32
CA LYS A 852 -14.54 38.56 13.56
C LYS A 852 -13.31 37.92 14.20
N ARG A 853 -12.11 38.36 13.80
CA ARG A 853 -10.82 37.80 14.26
C ARG A 853 -10.36 38.29 15.63
N GLN A 854 -11.10 39.21 16.26
CA GLN A 854 -10.71 39.83 17.52
C GLN A 854 -10.50 38.82 18.66
N HIS A 855 -11.29 37.74 18.70
CA HIS A 855 -11.20 36.70 19.75
C HIS A 855 -9.93 35.83 19.65
N MET A 856 -9.24 35.86 18.50
CA MET A 856 -7.99 35.12 18.28
C MET A 856 -6.75 35.91 18.72
N MET A 857 -6.92 37.19 19.10
CA MET A 857 -5.83 38.11 19.45
C MET A 857 -5.80 38.36 20.96
N SER A 858 -4.62 38.37 21.55
CA SER A 858 -4.44 38.56 23.00
C SER A 858 -3.88 39.94 23.37
N GLY A 859 -3.15 40.59 22.45
CA GLY A 859 -2.52 41.90 22.68
C GLY A 859 -3.48 43.08 22.46
N ARG A 860 -3.46 44.07 23.35
CA ARG A 860 -4.27 45.30 23.23
C ARG A 860 -3.97 46.08 21.94
N ASP A 861 -2.69 46.18 21.58
CA ASP A 861 -2.25 46.93 20.40
C ASP A 861 -2.63 46.20 19.10
N GLU A 862 -2.55 44.87 19.08
CA GLU A 862 -2.98 44.04 17.96
C GLU A 862 -4.49 44.15 17.72
N ILE A 863 -5.30 44.07 18.78
CA ILE A 863 -6.76 44.25 18.72
C ILE A 863 -7.10 45.65 18.18
N PHE A 864 -6.38 46.68 18.63
CA PHE A 864 -6.60 48.05 18.17
C PHE A 864 -6.21 48.25 16.71
N ALA A 865 -5.08 47.67 16.27
CA ALA A 865 -4.64 47.69 14.87
C ALA A 865 -5.64 46.97 13.95
N GLU A 866 -6.17 45.82 14.38
CA GLU A 866 -7.22 45.10 13.67
C GLU A 866 -8.52 45.92 13.60
N GLY A 867 -8.90 46.58 14.69
CA GLY A 867 -10.02 47.53 14.72
C GLY A 867 -9.87 48.65 13.70
N GLN A 868 -8.67 49.23 13.57
CA GLN A 868 -8.38 50.25 12.55
C GLN A 868 -8.46 49.69 11.12
N ARG A 869 -7.92 48.49 10.90
CA ARG A 869 -7.94 47.81 9.59
C ARG A 869 -9.37 47.54 9.14
N CYS A 870 -10.19 46.97 10.03
CA CYS A 870 -11.61 46.71 9.80
C CYS A 870 -12.39 48.00 9.58
N TYR A 871 -12.13 49.05 10.37
CA TYR A 871 -12.79 50.35 10.20
C TYR A 871 -12.52 50.96 8.82
N LYS A 872 -11.25 51.00 8.38
CA LYS A 872 -10.90 51.47 7.03
C LYS A 872 -11.61 50.65 5.96
N ARG A 873 -11.60 49.32 6.07
CA ARG A 873 -12.29 48.42 5.14
C ARG A 873 -13.78 48.69 5.07
N PHE A 874 -14.43 48.89 6.22
CA PHE A 874 -15.85 49.21 6.29
C PHE A 874 -16.16 50.52 5.54
N ILE A 875 -15.36 51.57 5.76
CA ILE A 875 -15.55 52.85 5.06
C ILE A 875 -15.34 52.70 3.55
N ARG A 876 -14.28 52.00 3.13
CA ARG A 876 -14.03 51.68 1.72
C ARG A 876 -15.24 50.97 1.10
N ALA A 877 -15.81 50.00 1.80
CA ALA A 877 -17.01 49.28 1.35
C ALA A 877 -18.25 50.18 1.23
N LEU A 878 -18.42 51.18 2.12
CA LEU A 878 -19.51 52.16 2.00
C LEU A 878 -19.30 53.09 0.79
N LEU A 879 -18.08 53.59 0.59
CA LEU A 879 -17.73 54.46 -0.54
C LEU A 879 -17.82 53.72 -1.89
N ASP A 880 -17.51 52.42 -1.92
CA ASP A 880 -17.61 51.60 -3.12
C ASP A 880 -19.03 51.55 -3.72
N VAL A 881 -20.07 51.89 -2.95
CA VAL A 881 -21.49 51.89 -3.38
C VAL A 881 -22.16 53.27 -3.34
N SER A 882 -21.43 54.32 -2.97
CA SER A 882 -21.91 55.71 -2.89
C SER A 882 -21.43 56.54 -4.08
N ASP A 883 -22.29 57.40 -4.62
CA ASP A 883 -21.86 58.29 -5.72
C ASP A 883 -20.90 59.36 -5.18
N ASN A 884 -20.08 59.95 -6.06
CA ASN A 884 -19.18 61.05 -5.70
C ASN A 884 -19.55 62.34 -6.47
N ILE A 885 -19.06 63.50 -6.05
CA ILE A 885 -19.23 64.78 -6.76
C ILE A 885 -17.85 65.32 -7.13
N ILE A 886 -17.51 65.34 -8.42
CA ILE A 886 -16.25 65.93 -8.89
C ILE A 886 -16.61 67.07 -9.82
N GLU A 887 -16.08 68.27 -9.55
CA GLU A 887 -16.34 69.50 -10.34
C GLU A 887 -17.84 69.85 -10.49
N GLY A 888 -18.67 69.42 -9.54
CA GLY A 888 -20.12 69.68 -9.54
C GLY A 888 -20.96 68.64 -10.29
N GLU A 889 -20.34 67.63 -10.90
CA GLU A 889 -21.02 66.50 -11.55
C GLU A 889 -21.04 65.27 -10.65
N VAL A 890 -22.17 64.56 -10.64
CA VAL A 890 -22.33 63.29 -9.89
C VAL A 890 -21.68 62.15 -10.68
N ILE A 891 -20.63 61.57 -10.12
CA ILE A 891 -19.89 60.44 -10.71
C ILE A 891 -20.30 59.14 -9.99
N PRO A 892 -20.85 58.15 -10.72
CA PRO A 892 -21.20 56.86 -10.12
C PRO A 892 -19.96 56.00 -9.82
N PRO A 893 -20.05 55.06 -8.87
CA PRO A 893 -18.99 54.09 -8.61
C PRO A 893 -18.62 53.25 -9.84
N LYS A 894 -17.33 52.92 -9.99
CA LYS A 894 -16.83 52.08 -11.07
C LYS A 894 -17.43 50.67 -10.99
N SER A 895 -17.82 50.11 -12.13
CA SER A 895 -18.33 48.72 -12.24
C SER A 895 -19.52 48.39 -11.33
N VAL A 896 -20.40 49.37 -11.06
CA VAL A 896 -21.64 49.16 -10.28
C VAL A 896 -22.87 49.45 -11.14
N VAL A 897 -23.79 48.49 -11.20
CA VAL A 897 -25.13 48.70 -11.77
C VAL A 897 -26.03 49.34 -10.71
N ARG A 898 -26.66 50.46 -11.07
CA ARG A 898 -27.51 51.25 -10.16
C ARG A 898 -28.99 51.00 -10.45
N HIS A 899 -29.74 50.63 -9.41
CA HIS A 899 -31.21 50.48 -9.46
C HIS A 899 -31.95 51.58 -8.68
N ASP A 900 -31.23 52.63 -8.27
CA ASP A 900 -31.73 53.79 -7.52
C ASP A 900 -31.19 55.13 -8.09
N GLU A 901 -31.76 56.22 -7.59
CA GLU A 901 -31.37 57.59 -7.94
C GLU A 901 -29.97 57.95 -7.44
N ASP A 902 -29.49 59.15 -7.79
CA ASP A 902 -28.19 59.66 -7.31
C ASP A 902 -28.16 59.78 -5.79
N ASP A 903 -27.09 59.29 -5.19
CA ASP A 903 -26.84 59.23 -3.75
C ASP A 903 -25.38 59.59 -3.41
N PRO A 904 -25.00 60.87 -3.58
CA PRO A 904 -23.64 61.33 -3.33
C PRO A 904 -23.35 61.69 -1.86
N TYR A 905 -24.35 61.63 -0.98
CA TYR A 905 -24.22 62.12 0.39
C TYR A 905 -23.98 60.98 1.39
N LEU A 906 -22.75 60.88 1.88
CA LEU A 906 -22.35 59.97 2.94
C LEU A 906 -21.46 60.72 3.94
N VAL A 907 -21.89 60.81 5.19
CA VAL A 907 -21.15 61.44 6.30
C VAL A 907 -21.11 60.50 7.48
N VAL A 908 -19.92 60.29 8.02
CA VAL A 908 -19.69 59.45 9.20
C VAL A 908 -19.31 60.31 10.40
N ALA A 909 -19.48 59.77 11.61
CA ALA A 909 -19.01 60.42 12.83
C ALA A 909 -18.40 59.39 13.78
N ALA A 910 -17.62 59.87 14.74
CA ALA A 910 -17.11 59.03 15.81
C ALA A 910 -18.24 58.52 16.74
N ASP A 911 -18.06 57.32 17.29
CA ASP A 911 -18.90 56.75 18.35
C ASP A 911 -18.03 55.89 19.30
N LYS A 912 -18.66 55.15 20.21
CA LYS A 912 -18.01 54.19 21.09
C LYS A 912 -17.10 53.24 20.29
N GLY A 913 -15.83 53.18 20.71
CA GLY A 913 -14.79 52.35 20.09
C GLY A 913 -14.10 52.97 18.87
N THR A 914 -14.60 54.10 18.35
CA THR A 914 -14.05 54.78 17.15
C THR A 914 -13.70 56.25 17.39
N ALA A 915 -13.62 56.67 18.66
CA ALA A 915 -13.42 58.06 19.07
C ALA A 915 -12.19 58.74 18.44
N THR A 916 -11.10 58.00 18.22
CA THR A 916 -9.86 58.51 17.61
C THR A 916 -9.75 58.19 16.12
N PHE A 917 -10.79 57.63 15.50
CA PHE A 917 -10.72 57.13 14.12
C PHE A 917 -11.22 58.13 13.06
N SER A 918 -11.67 59.32 13.47
CA SER A 918 -12.15 60.37 12.54
C SER A 918 -11.09 60.72 11.47
N ASP A 919 -9.81 60.84 11.85
CA ASP A 919 -8.72 61.10 10.90
C ASP A 919 -8.46 59.91 9.95
N LEU A 920 -8.73 58.67 10.39
CA LEU A 920 -8.65 57.50 9.53
C LEU A 920 -9.79 57.47 8.50
N ALA A 921 -10.98 57.93 8.88
CA ALA A 921 -12.10 58.05 7.95
C ALA A 921 -11.86 59.13 6.89
N ASN A 922 -11.33 60.29 7.30
CA ASN A 922 -10.98 61.37 6.38
C ASN A 922 -9.85 60.96 5.42
N SER A 923 -8.82 60.25 5.90
CA SER A 923 -7.76 59.77 4.99
C SER A 923 -8.27 58.78 3.94
N VAL A 924 -9.25 57.92 4.28
CA VAL A 924 -9.90 57.04 3.29
C VAL A 924 -10.79 57.84 2.32
N SER A 925 -11.47 58.89 2.80
CA SER A 925 -12.23 59.81 1.93
C SER A 925 -11.32 60.47 0.89
N ASP A 926 -10.12 60.91 1.31
CA ASP A 926 -9.11 61.50 0.44
C ASP A 926 -8.56 60.50 -0.59
N GLU A 927 -8.31 59.24 -0.21
CA GLU A 927 -7.92 58.15 -1.14
C GLU A 927 -8.93 57.99 -2.29
N TYR A 928 -10.22 58.20 -2.00
CA TYR A 928 -11.32 58.08 -2.97
C TYR A 928 -11.62 59.39 -3.71
N ASN A 929 -10.89 60.48 -3.42
CA ASN A 929 -11.20 61.85 -3.86
C ASN A 929 -12.68 62.22 -3.61
N PHE A 930 -13.21 61.81 -2.46
CA PHE A 930 -14.62 62.04 -2.15
C PHE A 930 -14.87 63.52 -1.81
N TRP A 931 -15.93 64.09 -2.37
CA TRP A 931 -16.16 65.54 -2.44
C TRP A 931 -16.24 66.28 -1.10
N LEU A 932 -16.52 65.56 0.00
CA LEU A 932 -16.57 66.13 1.35
C LEU A 932 -15.18 66.28 1.98
N GLY A 933 -14.15 65.60 1.47
CA GLY A 933 -12.77 65.69 1.98
C GLY A 933 -12.68 65.52 3.49
N ASP A 934 -12.12 66.51 4.17
CA ASP A 934 -11.95 66.57 5.64
C ASP A 934 -13.26 66.74 6.42
N ALA A 935 -14.37 67.08 5.75
CA ALA A 935 -15.71 67.15 6.32
C ALA A 935 -16.46 65.80 6.24
N PHE A 936 -15.87 64.74 5.69
CA PHE A 936 -16.47 63.41 5.62
C PHE A 936 -16.74 62.81 7.00
N ALA A 937 -15.78 62.96 7.93
CA ALA A 937 -15.91 62.55 9.32
C ALA A 937 -15.80 63.76 10.27
N SER A 938 -16.86 64.02 11.03
CA SER A 938 -16.86 65.11 12.01
C SER A 938 -16.07 64.75 13.28
N GLY A 939 -15.17 65.63 13.73
CA GLY A 939 -14.42 65.49 15.00
C GLY A 939 -13.00 64.94 14.85
N GLY A 940 -12.35 65.15 13.70
CA GLY A 940 -10.90 64.93 13.53
C GLY A 940 -10.05 66.08 14.02
N SER A 941 -8.74 66.00 13.78
CA SER A 941 -7.72 66.99 14.19
C SER A 941 -7.98 68.44 13.74
N ASN A 942 -8.71 68.63 12.64
CA ASN A 942 -9.10 69.95 12.11
C ASN A 942 -10.49 70.45 12.61
N GLY A 943 -11.19 69.69 13.46
CA GLY A 943 -12.53 70.00 13.96
C GLY A 943 -12.59 70.42 15.43
N TYR A 944 -13.77 70.82 15.91
CA TYR A 944 -14.00 71.11 17.34
C TYR A 944 -14.14 69.81 18.14
N ASP A 945 -13.28 69.60 19.14
CA ASP A 945 -13.43 68.50 20.10
C ASP A 945 -14.60 68.82 21.04
N HIS A 946 -15.77 68.26 20.71
CA HIS A 946 -16.99 68.46 21.47
C HIS A 946 -16.91 67.95 22.91
N LYS A 947 -16.02 66.96 23.19
CA LYS A 947 -15.81 66.40 24.52
C LYS A 947 -14.89 67.27 25.37
N ALA A 948 -13.77 67.73 24.81
CA ALA A 948 -12.87 68.67 25.48
C ALA A 948 -13.56 70.01 25.75
N MET A 949 -14.42 70.47 24.83
CA MET A 949 -15.15 71.72 24.99
C MET A 949 -16.45 71.58 25.81
N GLY A 950 -16.87 70.35 26.13
CA GLY A 950 -18.07 70.03 26.90
C GLY A 950 -19.36 70.53 26.26
N ILE A 951 -19.45 70.52 24.92
CA ILE A 951 -20.55 71.15 24.17
C ILE A 951 -21.88 70.47 24.49
N THR A 952 -21.90 69.12 24.51
CA THR A 952 -23.09 68.34 24.85
C THR A 952 -23.56 68.61 26.27
N ALA A 953 -22.62 68.63 27.23
CA ALA A 953 -22.92 68.93 28.64
C ALA A 953 -23.48 70.34 28.82
N LYS A 954 -22.88 71.35 28.17
CA LYS A 954 -23.37 72.74 28.20
C LYS A 954 -24.80 72.86 27.66
N GLY A 955 -25.07 72.24 26.52
CA GLY A 955 -26.43 72.21 25.94
C GLY A 955 -27.43 71.51 26.86
N GLY A 956 -27.07 70.35 27.42
CA GLY A 956 -27.89 69.64 28.40
C GLY A 956 -28.14 70.46 29.67
N TRP A 957 -27.15 71.22 30.12
CA TRP A 957 -27.24 72.06 31.31
C TRP A 957 -28.14 73.29 31.14
N GLU A 958 -28.30 73.81 29.92
CA GLU A 958 -29.34 74.82 29.64
C GLU A 958 -30.75 74.26 29.90
N SER A 959 -31.00 72.99 29.53
CA SER A 959 -32.26 72.32 29.84
C SER A 959 -32.45 72.14 31.35
N VAL A 960 -31.38 71.80 32.09
CA VAL A 960 -31.41 71.72 33.57
C VAL A 960 -31.73 73.08 34.19
N LYS A 961 -31.04 74.15 33.74
CA LYS A 961 -31.30 75.53 34.18
C LYS A 961 -32.74 75.95 33.92
N ARG A 962 -33.27 75.64 32.73
CA ARG A 962 -34.67 75.93 32.39
C ARG A 962 -35.63 75.17 33.31
N HIS A 963 -35.39 73.88 33.54
CA HIS A 963 -36.25 73.06 34.39
C HIS A 963 -36.27 73.55 35.85
N PHE A 964 -35.10 73.87 36.42
CA PHE A 964 -35.01 74.47 37.76
C PHE A 964 -35.72 75.83 37.82
N ARG A 965 -35.59 76.65 36.77
CA ARG A 965 -36.29 77.93 36.67
C ARG A 965 -37.81 77.78 36.63
N GLU A 966 -38.34 76.76 35.95
CA GLU A 966 -39.77 76.43 35.95
C GLU A 966 -40.27 76.03 37.35
N MET A 967 -39.39 75.48 38.19
CA MET A 967 -39.65 75.17 39.60
C MET A 967 -39.36 76.35 40.55
N GLY A 968 -39.01 77.53 40.02
CA GLY A 968 -38.69 78.72 40.81
C GLY A 968 -37.33 78.67 41.53
N ILE A 969 -36.46 77.72 41.22
CA ILE A 969 -35.15 77.54 41.84
C ILE A 969 -34.06 77.96 40.85
N ASN A 970 -33.04 78.68 41.31
CA ASN A 970 -31.88 78.99 40.48
C ASN A 970 -30.70 78.10 40.88
N CYS A 971 -30.45 77.05 40.08
CA CYS A 971 -29.35 76.10 40.29
C CYS A 971 -27.94 76.70 40.18
N GLN A 972 -27.80 78.00 39.88
CA GLN A 972 -26.54 78.73 39.89
C GLN A 972 -26.32 79.56 41.16
N THR A 973 -27.31 79.63 42.06
CA THR A 973 -27.23 80.41 43.30
C THR A 973 -27.76 79.67 44.52
N THR A 974 -28.52 78.59 44.32
CA THR A 974 -29.16 77.80 45.36
C THR A 974 -28.53 76.42 45.40
N ASP A 975 -28.16 75.97 46.60
CA ASP A 975 -27.52 74.68 46.79
C ASP A 975 -28.50 73.53 46.54
N PHE A 976 -28.07 72.53 45.78
CA PHE A 976 -28.84 71.34 45.45
C PHE A 976 -27.94 70.10 45.39
N THR A 977 -28.53 68.92 45.58
CA THR A 977 -27.81 67.65 45.49
C THR A 977 -28.11 66.97 44.15
N ALA A 978 -27.13 66.23 43.62
CA ALA A 978 -27.28 65.46 42.40
C ALA A 978 -26.91 64.00 42.65
N ILE A 979 -27.64 63.07 42.03
CA ILE A 979 -27.34 61.64 42.11
C ILE A 979 -26.60 61.25 40.82
N GLY A 980 -25.36 60.76 40.97
CA GLY A 980 -24.55 60.29 39.85
C GLY A 980 -24.94 58.90 39.39
N VAL A 981 -25.58 58.82 38.21
CA VAL A 981 -25.98 57.55 37.57
C VAL A 981 -25.13 57.27 36.31
N GLY A 982 -23.92 57.82 36.23
CA GLY A 982 -23.02 57.67 35.08
C GLY A 982 -21.55 57.88 35.46
N ASP A 983 -20.66 57.62 34.50
CA ASP A 983 -19.22 57.78 34.67
C ASP A 983 -18.83 59.26 34.76
N MET A 984 -18.02 59.62 35.77
CA MET A 984 -17.48 60.98 35.97
C MET A 984 -16.49 61.38 34.86
N ALA A 985 -15.90 60.41 34.15
CA ALA A 985 -15.09 60.66 32.96
C ALA A 985 -15.92 60.81 31.66
N GLY A 986 -17.25 60.71 31.77
CA GLY A 986 -18.19 60.83 30.65
C GLY A 986 -18.38 62.28 30.16
N ASP A 987 -18.65 62.44 28.87
CA ASP A 987 -18.81 63.75 28.20
C ASP A 987 -19.97 64.59 28.77
N VAL A 988 -21.07 63.95 29.19
CA VAL A 988 -22.31 64.65 29.57
C VAL A 988 -22.38 64.91 31.08
N PHE A 989 -22.20 63.87 31.90
CA PHE A 989 -22.41 63.96 33.34
C PHE A 989 -21.27 64.69 34.04
N GLY A 990 -20.02 64.25 33.87
CA GLY A 990 -18.84 64.86 34.50
C GLY A 990 -18.70 66.35 34.16
N ASN A 991 -18.71 66.68 32.87
CA ASN A 991 -18.66 68.08 32.41
C ASN A 991 -19.89 68.89 32.87
N GLY A 992 -21.06 68.27 32.97
CA GLY A 992 -22.29 68.93 33.46
C GLY A 992 -22.19 69.34 34.93
N MET A 993 -21.60 68.50 35.76
CA MET A 993 -21.37 68.79 37.18
C MET A 993 -20.41 69.96 37.41
N LEU A 994 -19.55 70.29 36.44
CA LEU A 994 -18.66 71.46 36.50
C LEU A 994 -19.39 72.78 36.22
N LEU A 995 -20.63 72.74 35.72
CA LEU A 995 -21.38 73.92 35.29
C LEU A 995 -22.19 74.58 36.43
N SER A 996 -22.08 74.12 37.67
CA SER A 996 -22.55 74.85 38.85
C SER A 996 -21.66 74.58 40.07
N LYS A 997 -21.33 75.66 40.80
CA LYS A 997 -20.57 75.58 42.06
C LYS A 997 -21.44 75.24 43.28
N HIS A 998 -22.76 75.13 43.08
CA HIS A 998 -23.75 74.94 44.14
C HIS A 998 -24.24 73.49 44.26
N ILE A 999 -23.61 72.57 43.53
CA ILE A 999 -23.86 71.14 43.68
C ILE A 999 -23.14 70.64 44.94
N ARG A 1000 -23.88 70.00 45.84
CA ARG A 1000 -23.35 69.44 47.09
C ARG A 1000 -23.12 67.94 47.02
#